data_AF-A0A7V3XAP2-F1
#
_entry.id   AF-A0A7V3XAP2-F1
#
_cell.length_a   1.000
_cell.length_b   1.000
_cell.length_c   1.000
_cell.angle_alpha   90.00
_cell.angle_beta   90.00
_cell.angle_gamma   90.00
#
_symmetry.space_group_name_H-M   'P 1'
#
loop_
_entity.id
_entity.type
_entity.pdbx_description
1 polymer ?
#
loop_
_entity_poly.entity_id
_entity_poly.type
_entity_poly.pdbx_seq_one_letter_code
_entity_poly.pdbx_strand_id
1 'polypeptide(L)'
;MSFFLTLVLFLTFCLPGIPLGIWLCGRNIKSQPEGLFYGLLLGHLISTGLVVVLVYLFSFSWLTLLGYLVITTGGLPVLLRSLGWPRDKKIPLRSWTRNDYLVLVAGLALFLVLAVPPHLNMGRKTPFGYAFHGTFAANSLRDMAFIAELSKGEMPPSNPFFAGETLHYYWLSFMAPAAVYRILGKGASLQSLLSWHILLAGTFFLLTLFSALRLYTRRASLLGAGMFLGLLAGNYKGFYMWWTFSGDTWGFLDHVQHVAVEPSALRLWRVGIWSLYHHLLVAPQHLFALAFFLMGWTLYMKAQAYPEPGCGSQRPEAENPLRPAAYGLHPSAPLVSFIMGALFGYSGFMGLVAIPWYGGCLLISALSDKRALGKNLVGFFAMMGILALPLLAFYSLDMVIPTRGNPVFYINKTFLTDPVRIFLLNLGPGFVLGTLGILTMVWTLKSRAVPYLWLMAICLVLFTTIIIKNDWEVTSKSSMLIAIALAFSSVSFLDALSDRLRRPGFILWGVGLLCLPAVPSVLLDAYNYAFSASPRTTKFIRPEDMKALTWIRDNLPEKSVILDKPFGFDKTDKKLNYAKIPTFAQRRTALGDRLDTENAQVPAEQVASRKKDIDTLFETYNPAKALDIAKRLGVQYVYVGPTERASYPSGLSKFNDFPNLFRQIYRQAGVSIFQILDGEPELVSLRPSPPEKTSYQAKEVIQIQVALQNQNYNHPVQVELTPRMQRVGDPGVSAQSPPLPPASQIRLGPKEEKVTILRVPAPENPGAYQVEILGRVVLEGEHQMGRISFEAEDLPSHTGQNMPDPEDSTGISRVGSGYPIGGFLTYGPHVELPAGKYRTLFRLKGKDFQPESQVALLEVTADQGRKLLARKALFAEDFIKPESFQEFEIGFVLEESEEVEFRTYFQGLDGELFVDNVTITVEEGLLKKRSGIEEISFQSENLPHNIGRDISDPEDSTGVSRVGLRHLVGGFLTYGPYVELPAGEYRALFRLKGKDLQPGDPIAILEIVADQGRQLLAREKLFGEDFTGLGSFQEFEVSFILDRSDKVEFRTYFYGQHGELFVDSITVLPKEDPLKEGRGIEKITFQSEDLPHNIGQNMPDPEDSTGVSRVGLGRSVRGFLTYGPYIELPAGDYQASFRLKGKDFQPGNPIAALEVVANKGRQLLARRELFTEAFTQLGSFQEFRLPFALDKTSKVEFRTYFHGRPGDLFMDNITVEQNLLIFKKLEVPIQVE
;
A
#
# COMPACT_ATOMS: atom_id res chain seq x y z
N MET A 1 27.42 24.26 21.33
CA MET A 1 28.77 23.65 21.16
C MET A 1 28.77 22.54 20.12
N SER A 2 28.07 21.41 20.34
CA SER A 2 28.02 20.26 19.40
C SER A 2 27.77 20.63 17.92
N PHE A 3 26.77 21.48 17.64
CA PHE A 3 26.42 21.92 16.27
C PHE A 3 27.59 22.53 15.46
N PHE A 4 28.39 23.40 16.07
CA PHE A 4 29.55 24.03 15.41
C PHE A 4 30.69 23.02 15.23
N LEU A 5 30.93 22.17 16.23
CA LEU A 5 31.95 21.13 16.17
C LEU A 5 31.68 20.13 15.04
N THR A 6 30.42 19.72 14.84
CA THR A 6 29.99 18.88 13.71
C THR A 6 30.35 19.50 12.36
N LEU A 7 30.01 20.78 12.15
CA LEU A 7 30.32 21.48 10.90
C LEU A 7 31.84 21.59 10.67
N VAL A 8 32.60 21.94 11.71
CA VAL A 8 34.07 22.00 11.64
C VAL A 8 34.67 20.65 11.26
N LEU A 9 34.22 19.54 11.86
CA LEU A 9 34.68 18.20 11.53
C LEU A 9 34.33 17.78 10.09
N PHE A 10 33.14 18.10 9.58
CA PHE A 10 32.84 17.87 8.15
C PHE A 10 33.76 18.68 7.23
N LEU A 11 34.04 19.93 7.58
CA LEU A 11 34.93 20.78 6.80
C LEU A 11 36.38 20.27 6.81
N THR A 12 36.88 19.72 7.94
CA THR A 12 38.23 19.11 7.97
C THR A 12 38.34 17.92 7.02
N PHE A 13 37.30 17.10 6.89
CA PHE A 13 37.27 16.00 5.90
C PHE A 13 37.31 16.51 4.44
N CYS A 14 36.96 17.77 4.17
CA CYS A 14 37.05 18.37 2.84
C CYS A 14 38.43 19.01 2.55
N LEU A 15 39.21 19.38 3.57
CA LEU A 15 40.51 20.06 3.37
C LEU A 15 41.56 19.30 2.52
N PRO A 16 41.71 17.96 2.58
CA PRO A 16 42.82 17.25 1.94
C PRO A 16 42.89 17.39 0.41
N GLY A 17 41.77 17.71 -0.24
CA GLY A 17 41.73 17.92 -1.70
C GLY A 17 42.01 19.35 -2.15
N ILE A 18 42.11 20.34 -1.25
CA ILE A 18 42.43 21.74 -1.59
C ILE A 18 43.67 21.86 -2.49
N PRO A 19 44.79 21.14 -2.25
CA PRO A 19 45.91 21.12 -3.17
C PRO A 19 45.49 20.74 -4.60
N LEU A 20 44.74 19.64 -4.76
CA LEU A 20 44.34 19.13 -6.07
C LEU A 20 43.44 20.11 -6.83
N GLY A 21 42.51 20.78 -6.15
CA GLY A 21 41.72 21.86 -6.75
C GLY A 21 42.58 23.06 -7.18
N ILE A 22 43.53 23.48 -6.34
CA ILE A 22 44.50 24.55 -6.66
C ILE A 22 45.39 24.17 -7.85
N TRP A 23 45.72 22.88 -8.03
CA TRP A 23 46.47 22.41 -9.18
C TRP A 23 45.64 22.45 -10.47
N LEU A 24 44.40 21.95 -10.43
CA LEU A 24 43.49 21.95 -11.58
C LEU A 24 43.18 23.36 -12.08
N CYS A 25 42.87 24.29 -11.17
CA CYS A 25 42.26 25.58 -11.51
C CYS A 25 43.15 26.80 -11.20
N GLY A 26 44.24 26.64 -10.45
CA GLY A 26 45.15 27.72 -10.06
C GLY A 26 44.98 28.21 -8.61
N ARG A 27 45.93 29.05 -8.18
CA ARG A 27 46.01 29.57 -6.79
C ARG A 27 45.14 30.80 -6.52
N ASN A 28 44.63 31.49 -7.54
CA ASN A 28 43.93 32.76 -7.35
C ASN A 28 42.45 32.57 -7.01
N ILE A 29 42.16 32.18 -5.76
CA ILE A 29 40.81 31.91 -5.26
C ILE A 29 39.86 33.13 -5.42
N LYS A 30 40.40 34.37 -5.43
CA LYS A 30 39.62 35.60 -5.62
C LYS A 30 39.11 35.80 -7.06
N SER A 31 39.70 35.14 -8.04
CA SER A 31 39.24 35.18 -9.44
C SER A 31 38.76 33.83 -9.96
N GLN A 32 39.27 32.72 -9.42
CA GLN A 32 38.98 31.34 -9.82
C GLN A 32 38.71 30.49 -8.56
N PRO A 33 37.58 30.72 -7.87
CA PRO A 33 37.20 29.98 -6.66
C PRO A 33 36.93 28.49 -6.92
N GLU A 34 36.80 28.06 -8.18
CA GLU A 34 36.70 26.64 -8.56
C GLU A 34 37.83 25.80 -7.95
N GLY A 35 39.06 26.35 -7.87
CA GLY A 35 40.19 25.65 -7.26
C GLY A 35 40.01 25.39 -5.76
N LEU A 36 39.23 26.22 -5.06
CA LEU A 36 38.88 25.97 -3.67
C LEU A 36 37.78 24.91 -3.56
N PHE A 37 36.63 25.09 -4.23
CA PHE A 37 35.49 24.22 -4.00
C PHE A 37 35.56 22.86 -4.71
N TYR A 38 36.20 22.75 -5.89
CA TYR A 38 36.55 21.43 -6.43
C TYR A 38 37.59 20.73 -5.54
N GLY A 39 38.50 21.49 -4.93
CA GLY A 39 39.45 20.95 -3.96
C GLY A 39 38.75 20.40 -2.71
N LEU A 40 37.80 21.15 -2.15
CA LEU A 40 37.00 20.71 -1.01
C LEU A 40 36.14 19.47 -1.34
N LEU A 41 35.52 19.44 -2.53
CA LEU A 41 34.73 18.31 -3.02
C LEU A 41 35.60 17.05 -3.25
N LEU A 42 36.80 17.21 -3.84
CA LEU A 42 37.79 16.14 -3.95
C LEU A 42 38.26 15.64 -2.59
N GLY A 43 38.44 16.55 -1.62
CA GLY A 43 38.83 16.18 -0.26
C GLY A 43 37.79 15.29 0.41
N HIS A 44 36.49 15.55 0.20
CA HIS A 44 35.43 14.66 0.65
C HIS A 44 35.58 13.24 0.06
N LEU A 45 35.81 13.11 -1.25
CA LEU A 45 36.03 11.80 -1.91
C LEU A 45 37.30 11.08 -1.41
N ILE A 46 38.41 11.81 -1.28
CA ILE A 46 39.68 11.26 -0.79
C ILE A 46 39.52 10.80 0.65
N SER A 47 38.85 11.58 1.49
CA SER A 47 38.67 11.25 2.90
C SER A 47 37.71 10.08 3.12
N THR A 48 36.58 10.02 2.42
CA THR A 48 35.67 8.87 2.52
C THR A 48 36.37 7.59 2.07
N GLY A 49 37.02 7.59 0.90
CA GLY A 49 37.76 6.43 0.39
C GLY A 49 38.92 6.01 1.30
N LEU A 50 39.72 6.96 1.80
CA LEU A 50 40.83 6.66 2.71
C LEU A 50 40.35 6.08 4.04
N VAL A 51 39.25 6.59 4.62
CA VAL A 51 38.70 6.04 5.86
C VAL A 51 38.14 4.64 5.63
N VAL A 52 37.50 4.34 4.48
CA VAL A 52 37.11 2.96 4.13
C VAL A 52 38.32 2.03 4.10
N VAL A 53 39.39 2.41 3.39
CA VAL A 53 40.63 1.60 3.31
C VAL A 53 41.27 1.38 4.69
N LEU A 54 41.35 2.43 5.52
CA LEU A 54 41.94 2.31 6.86
C LEU A 54 41.09 1.46 7.81
N VAL A 55 39.76 1.59 7.76
CA VAL A 55 38.84 0.76 8.56
C VAL A 55 38.89 -0.70 8.09
N TYR A 56 38.95 -0.96 6.79
CA TYR A 56 39.10 -2.31 6.24
C TYR A 56 40.42 -2.99 6.68
N LEU A 57 41.53 -2.25 6.68
CA LEU A 57 42.85 -2.80 7.04
C LEU A 57 43.10 -2.90 8.55
N PHE A 58 42.54 -2.01 9.37
CA PHE A 58 42.94 -1.84 10.77
C PHE A 58 41.77 -1.67 11.76
N SER A 59 40.51 -1.87 11.32
CA SER A 59 39.28 -1.61 12.08
C SER A 59 39.08 -0.15 12.52
N PHE A 60 37.86 0.22 12.91
CA PHE A 60 37.57 1.60 13.31
C PHE A 60 38.02 1.88 14.76
N SER A 61 39.18 2.54 14.89
CA SER A 61 39.84 2.88 16.15
C SER A 61 40.39 4.31 16.11
N TRP A 62 40.91 4.81 17.25
CA TRP A 62 41.61 6.10 17.28
C TRP A 62 42.91 6.07 16.46
N LEU A 63 43.53 4.90 16.29
CA LEU A 63 44.73 4.71 15.47
C LEU A 63 44.43 4.91 13.98
N THR A 64 43.27 4.47 13.49
CA THR A 64 42.87 4.73 12.08
C THR A 64 42.54 6.19 11.83
N LEU A 65 41.99 6.90 12.83
CA LEU A 65 41.83 8.36 12.77
C LEU A 65 43.18 9.09 12.79
N LEU A 66 44.15 8.65 13.59
CA LEU A 66 45.50 9.21 13.58
C LEU A 66 46.21 8.93 12.24
N GLY A 67 46.12 7.71 11.72
CA GLY A 67 46.65 7.34 10.40
C GLY A 67 46.05 8.19 9.28
N TYR A 68 44.74 8.42 9.30
CA TYR A 68 44.04 9.35 8.41
C TYR A 68 44.63 10.77 8.50
N LEU A 69 44.82 11.30 9.71
CA LEU A 69 45.41 12.64 9.90
C LEU A 69 46.85 12.72 9.40
N VAL A 70 47.70 11.73 9.69
CA VAL A 70 49.10 11.68 9.23
C VAL A 70 49.18 11.60 7.69
N ILE A 71 48.35 10.75 7.07
CA ILE A 71 48.31 10.61 5.61
C ILE A 71 47.78 11.91 4.97
N THR A 72 46.72 12.52 5.49
CA THR A 72 46.14 13.72 4.86
C THR A 72 46.95 15.00 5.09
N THR A 73 47.60 15.17 6.24
CA THR A 73 48.38 16.38 6.57
C THR A 73 49.85 16.32 6.14
N GLY A 74 50.47 15.12 6.16
CA GLY A 74 51.87 14.92 5.80
C GLY A 74 52.06 14.11 4.52
N GLY A 75 51.49 12.90 4.47
CA GLY A 75 51.73 11.93 3.38
C GLY A 75 51.27 12.42 2.01
N LEU A 76 50.04 12.90 1.90
CA LEU A 76 49.42 13.36 0.65
C LEU A 76 50.15 14.60 0.08
N PRO A 77 50.45 15.66 0.84
CA PRO A 77 51.28 16.76 0.33
C PRO A 77 52.68 16.34 -0.14
N VAL A 78 53.30 15.33 0.49
CA VAL A 78 54.61 14.80 0.07
C VAL A 78 54.48 13.98 -1.22
N LEU A 79 53.51 13.06 -1.30
CA LEU A 79 53.21 12.27 -2.49
C LEU A 79 52.90 13.14 -3.71
N LEU A 80 52.08 14.18 -3.52
CA LEU A 80 51.73 15.09 -4.62
C LEU A 80 52.95 15.87 -5.11
N ARG A 81 53.87 16.26 -4.21
CA ARG A 81 55.17 16.85 -4.59
C ARG A 81 56.09 15.88 -5.32
N SER A 82 56.19 14.62 -4.88
CA SER A 82 57.07 13.63 -5.51
C SER A 82 56.59 13.19 -6.90
N LEU A 83 55.27 13.18 -7.14
CA LEU A 83 54.66 12.99 -8.46
C LEU A 83 54.84 14.20 -9.42
N GLY A 84 55.77 15.12 -9.14
CA GLY A 84 56.18 16.18 -10.05
C GLY A 84 55.15 17.30 -10.23
N TRP A 85 54.34 17.59 -9.20
CA TRP A 85 53.27 18.59 -9.16
C TRP A 85 53.45 19.79 -10.11
N PRO A 86 52.77 19.81 -11.27
CA PRO A 86 52.94 20.88 -12.25
C PRO A 86 52.65 22.26 -11.67
N ARG A 87 53.57 23.21 -11.83
CA ARG A 87 53.33 24.64 -11.52
C ARG A 87 52.47 25.32 -12.60
N ASP A 88 52.51 24.80 -13.83
CA ASP A 88 52.15 25.56 -15.03
C ASP A 88 51.08 24.94 -15.94
N LYS A 89 50.68 23.67 -15.75
CA LYS A 89 49.58 23.05 -16.52
C LYS A 89 48.25 23.17 -15.76
N LYS A 90 47.54 24.28 -15.99
CA LYS A 90 46.23 24.61 -15.37
C LYS A 90 45.12 24.53 -16.43
N ILE A 91 43.92 24.13 -16.02
CA ILE A 91 42.73 24.23 -16.87
C ILE A 91 42.25 25.70 -16.87
N PRO A 92 42.13 26.37 -18.04
CA PRO A 92 41.82 27.79 -18.10
C PRO A 92 40.32 28.05 -17.90
N LEU A 93 39.93 28.12 -16.63
CA LEU A 93 38.61 28.59 -16.23
C LEU A 93 38.58 30.12 -16.25
N ARG A 94 37.46 30.70 -16.69
CA ARG A 94 37.33 32.16 -16.80
C ARG A 94 37.19 32.80 -15.42
N SER A 95 37.86 33.93 -15.20
CA SER A 95 37.76 34.69 -13.96
C SER A 95 36.31 35.06 -13.64
N TRP A 96 35.97 35.08 -12.35
CA TRP A 96 34.65 35.45 -11.84
C TRP A 96 34.49 36.96 -11.83
N THR A 97 33.32 37.43 -12.27
CA THR A 97 32.93 38.83 -12.12
C THR A 97 32.27 39.07 -10.77
N ARG A 98 32.17 40.33 -10.31
CA ARG A 98 31.36 40.69 -9.13
C ARG A 98 29.93 40.16 -9.23
N ASN A 99 29.36 40.17 -10.44
CA ASN A 99 28.00 39.69 -10.68
C ASN A 99 27.90 38.16 -10.64
N ASP A 100 28.95 37.43 -11.04
CA ASP A 100 29.02 35.96 -10.88
C ASP A 100 28.89 35.60 -9.39
N TYR A 101 29.64 36.29 -8.51
CA TYR A 101 29.54 36.11 -7.05
C TYR A 101 28.17 36.47 -6.49
N LEU A 102 27.57 37.60 -6.90
CA LEU A 102 26.24 38.02 -6.43
C LEU A 102 25.16 36.98 -6.80
N VAL A 103 25.20 36.44 -8.02
CA VAL A 103 24.24 35.42 -8.48
C VAL A 103 24.40 34.11 -7.72
N LEU A 104 25.64 33.65 -7.50
CA LEU A 104 25.88 32.47 -6.68
C LEU A 104 25.39 32.66 -5.24
N VAL A 105 25.75 33.78 -4.60
CA VAL A 105 25.37 34.06 -3.20
C VAL A 105 23.85 34.16 -3.05
N ALA A 106 23.15 34.79 -4.00
CA ALA A 106 21.69 34.81 -4.02
C ALA A 106 21.08 33.41 -4.16
N GLY A 107 21.63 32.56 -5.05
CA GLY A 107 21.19 31.17 -5.22
C GLY A 107 21.43 30.31 -3.99
N LEU A 108 22.59 30.43 -3.34
CA LEU A 108 22.92 29.73 -2.10
C LEU A 108 22.04 30.20 -0.92
N ALA A 109 21.80 31.51 -0.80
CA ALA A 109 20.90 32.05 0.21
C ALA A 109 19.47 31.55 0.02
N LEU A 110 18.97 31.53 -1.23
CA LEU A 110 17.64 31.00 -1.56
C LEU A 110 17.52 29.51 -1.28
N PHE A 111 18.55 28.72 -1.60
CA PHE A 111 18.63 27.30 -1.20
C PHE A 111 18.53 27.13 0.32
N LEU A 112 19.31 27.89 1.10
CA LEU A 112 19.28 27.79 2.57
C LEU A 112 17.91 28.19 3.13
N VAL A 113 17.28 29.24 2.61
CA VAL A 113 15.91 29.66 3.01
C VAL A 113 14.88 28.55 2.76
N LEU A 114 15.01 27.80 1.66
CA LEU A 114 14.07 26.72 1.30
C LEU A 114 14.40 25.35 1.92
N ALA A 115 15.67 25.10 2.29
CA ALA A 115 16.11 23.80 2.80
C ALA A 115 16.22 23.73 4.33
N VAL A 116 16.60 24.81 5.00
CA VAL A 116 16.79 24.82 6.46
C VAL A 116 15.48 24.58 7.24
N PRO A 117 14.32 25.17 6.91
CA PRO A 117 13.10 24.98 7.70
C PRO A 117 12.58 23.52 7.79
N PRO A 118 12.60 22.71 6.71
CA PRO A 118 12.40 21.26 6.79
C PRO A 118 13.33 20.55 7.79
N HIS A 119 14.65 20.79 7.71
CA HIS A 119 15.62 20.14 8.59
C HIS A 119 15.49 20.55 10.06
N LEU A 120 15.05 21.79 10.35
CA LEU A 120 14.76 22.25 11.71
C LEU A 120 13.51 21.61 12.33
N ASN A 121 12.54 21.16 11.51
CA ASN A 121 11.31 20.53 11.99
C ASN A 121 11.27 19.00 11.85
N MET A 122 12.25 18.37 11.19
CA MET A 122 12.45 16.91 11.27
C MET A 122 12.49 16.46 12.74
N GLY A 123 11.85 15.34 13.07
CA GLY A 123 11.90 14.74 14.40
C GLY A 123 11.36 15.62 15.53
N ARG A 124 10.69 16.74 15.23
CA ARG A 124 10.19 17.65 16.26
C ARG A 124 9.13 16.95 17.11
N LYS A 125 9.20 17.11 18.43
CA LYS A 125 8.18 16.59 19.34
C LYS A 125 6.89 17.40 19.20
N THR A 126 5.78 16.68 18.98
CA THR A 126 4.41 17.20 18.84
C THR A 126 3.48 16.46 19.82
N PRO A 127 2.19 16.85 19.97
CA PRO A 127 1.22 16.10 20.77
C PRO A 127 1.05 14.64 20.33
N PHE A 128 1.23 14.33 19.04
CA PHE A 128 1.12 12.97 18.49
C PHE A 128 2.42 12.14 18.58
N GLY A 129 3.54 12.75 19.00
CA GLY A 129 4.86 12.12 19.08
C GLY A 129 5.96 12.88 18.33
N TYR A 130 7.08 12.21 18.09
CA TYR A 130 8.21 12.73 17.30
C TYR A 130 7.85 12.66 15.80
N ALA A 131 7.74 13.83 15.17
CA ALA A 131 7.15 14.00 13.85
C ALA A 131 8.17 13.88 12.70
N PHE A 132 7.88 13.03 11.72
CA PHE A 132 8.67 12.85 10.51
C PHE A 132 7.74 12.86 9.28
N HIS A 133 7.83 13.90 8.44
CA HIS A 133 6.96 14.05 7.28
C HIS A 133 7.18 12.92 6.26
N GLY A 134 6.14 12.26 5.77
CA GLY A 134 6.22 10.91 5.18
C GLY A 134 7.11 10.78 3.93
N THR A 135 7.13 11.76 3.04
CA THR A 135 8.02 11.81 1.85
C THR A 135 9.47 12.12 2.20
N PHE A 136 9.71 12.73 3.35
CA PHE A 136 11.05 13.11 3.83
C PHE A 136 11.65 12.04 4.74
N ALA A 137 10.78 11.37 5.51
CA ALA A 137 11.10 10.37 6.51
C ALA A 137 11.71 9.10 5.91
N ALA A 138 11.17 8.58 4.80
CA ALA A 138 11.62 7.32 4.22
C ALA A 138 13.14 7.29 3.92
N ASN A 139 13.64 8.31 3.22
CA ASN A 139 15.06 8.44 2.92
C ASN A 139 15.86 8.83 4.17
N SER A 140 15.41 9.84 4.92
CA SER A 140 16.19 10.40 6.03
C SER A 140 16.39 9.42 7.19
N LEU A 141 15.39 8.57 7.48
CA LEU A 141 15.49 7.56 8.54
C LEU A 141 16.47 6.44 8.14
N ARG A 142 16.37 5.96 6.89
CA ARG A 142 17.29 4.98 6.31
C ARG A 142 18.74 5.49 6.28
N ASP A 143 18.95 6.73 5.83
CA ASP A 143 20.28 7.35 5.80
C ASP A 143 20.89 7.46 7.20
N MET A 144 20.09 7.75 8.24
CA MET A 144 20.56 7.70 9.62
C MET A 144 20.94 6.28 10.07
N ALA A 145 20.20 5.25 9.65
CA ALA A 145 20.54 3.86 9.93
C ALA A 145 21.86 3.45 9.23
N PHE A 146 22.11 3.89 7.99
CA PHE A 146 23.40 3.68 7.31
C PHE A 146 24.56 4.37 8.03
N ILE A 147 24.39 5.64 8.44
CA ILE A 147 25.40 6.38 9.21
C ILE A 147 25.70 5.65 10.53
N ALA A 148 24.68 5.16 11.22
CA ALA A 148 24.82 4.41 12.46
C ALA A 148 25.57 3.09 12.23
N GLU A 149 25.24 2.32 11.20
CA GLU A 149 25.85 1.01 10.91
C GLU A 149 27.31 1.15 10.48
N LEU A 150 27.63 2.07 9.56
CA LEU A 150 29.01 2.34 9.13
C LEU A 150 29.91 2.80 10.31
N SER A 151 29.35 3.49 11.29
CA SER A 151 30.11 3.96 12.46
C SER A 151 30.60 2.82 13.37
N LYS A 152 30.05 1.61 13.23
CA LYS A 152 30.47 0.41 13.97
C LYS A 152 31.80 -0.15 13.49
N GLY A 153 32.24 0.24 12.29
CA GLY A 153 33.58 -0.06 11.81
C GLY A 153 33.81 -1.45 11.24
N GLU A 154 32.74 -2.14 10.79
CA GLU A 154 32.85 -3.37 10.01
C GLU A 154 32.93 -3.04 8.52
N MET A 155 33.86 -3.69 7.81
CA MET A 155 34.02 -3.59 6.36
C MET A 155 34.27 -5.00 5.80
N PRO A 156 33.44 -5.51 4.86
CA PRO A 156 32.24 -4.83 4.34
C PRO A 156 31.16 -4.67 5.44
N PRO A 157 30.32 -3.62 5.36
CA PRO A 157 29.36 -3.33 6.42
C PRO A 157 28.22 -4.35 6.44
N SER A 158 27.81 -4.80 7.63
CA SER A 158 26.63 -5.67 7.80
C SER A 158 25.34 -4.96 7.38
N ASN A 159 24.36 -5.69 6.87
CA ASN A 159 23.03 -5.17 6.56
C ASN A 159 22.24 -4.89 7.86
N PRO A 160 21.88 -3.63 8.17
CA PRO A 160 21.15 -3.32 9.39
C PRO A 160 19.68 -3.76 9.35
N PHE A 161 19.12 -3.98 8.15
CA PHE A 161 17.74 -4.39 7.91
C PHE A 161 17.57 -5.89 7.69
N PHE A 162 18.65 -6.66 7.63
CA PHE A 162 18.59 -8.11 7.46
C PHE A 162 19.85 -8.75 8.07
N ALA A 163 19.82 -8.99 9.38
CA ALA A 163 20.98 -9.50 10.10
C ALA A 163 21.54 -10.81 9.49
N GLY A 164 22.86 -10.88 9.35
CA GLY A 164 23.56 -12.03 8.75
C GLY A 164 23.94 -11.87 7.28
N GLU A 165 23.39 -10.89 6.55
CA GLU A 165 23.86 -10.52 5.20
C GLU A 165 24.73 -9.25 5.24
N THR A 166 25.52 -9.04 4.18
CA THR A 166 26.27 -7.81 3.93
C THR A 166 25.37 -6.71 3.34
N LEU A 167 25.71 -5.44 3.54
CA LEU A 167 24.95 -4.30 3.00
C LEU A 167 25.34 -4.02 1.54
N HIS A 168 24.58 -4.60 0.62
CA HIS A 168 24.71 -4.40 -0.82
C HIS A 168 24.04 -3.08 -1.26
N TYR A 169 24.64 -1.94 -0.90
CA TYR A 169 24.11 -0.59 -1.21
C TYR A 169 25.22 0.44 -1.46
N TYR A 170 24.92 1.56 -2.13
CA TYR A 170 25.88 2.63 -2.41
C TYR A 170 26.11 3.54 -1.19
N TRP A 171 26.86 3.03 -0.21
CA TRP A 171 27.00 3.66 1.12
C TRP A 171 28.18 4.64 1.28
N LEU A 172 29.00 4.90 0.24
CA LEU A 172 30.25 5.68 0.37
C LEU A 172 30.03 7.14 0.81
N SER A 173 28.92 7.75 0.39
CA SER A 173 28.51 9.09 0.82
C SER A 173 28.43 9.21 2.35
N PHE A 174 27.89 8.17 3.00
CA PHE A 174 27.60 8.16 4.43
C PHE A 174 28.84 7.88 5.29
N MET A 175 30.00 7.56 4.69
CA MET A 175 31.21 7.26 5.45
C MET A 175 31.77 8.48 6.20
N ALA A 176 31.69 9.68 5.60
CA ALA A 176 32.09 10.92 6.28
C ALA A 176 31.21 11.22 7.52
N PRO A 177 29.86 11.27 7.42
CA PRO A 177 29.02 11.45 8.60
C PRO A 177 29.19 10.31 9.63
N ALA A 178 29.41 9.07 9.20
CA ALA A 178 29.66 7.94 10.10
C ALA A 178 30.98 8.12 10.89
N ALA A 179 32.03 8.61 10.23
CA ALA A 179 33.30 8.89 10.90
C ALA A 179 33.20 10.07 11.89
N VAL A 180 32.50 11.14 11.52
CA VAL A 180 32.20 12.25 12.44
C VAL A 180 31.35 11.78 13.62
N TYR A 181 30.35 10.90 13.39
CA TYR A 181 29.56 10.30 14.47
C TYR A 181 30.42 9.45 15.41
N ARG A 182 31.33 8.62 14.88
CA ARG A 182 32.26 7.80 15.68
C ARG A 182 33.23 8.65 16.51
N ILE A 183 33.65 9.81 16.02
CA ILE A 183 34.48 10.78 16.77
C ILE A 183 33.69 11.46 17.90
N LEU A 184 32.44 11.88 17.63
CA LEU A 184 31.62 12.60 18.61
C LEU A 184 30.92 11.68 19.63
N GLY A 185 30.80 10.39 19.32
CA GLY A 185 30.15 9.38 20.16
C GLY A 185 28.63 9.47 20.19
N LYS A 186 28.00 8.58 20.98
CA LYS A 186 26.54 8.40 21.07
C LYS A 186 25.75 9.66 21.50
N GLY A 187 26.41 10.67 22.05
CA GLY A 187 25.81 11.96 22.40
C GLY A 187 25.52 12.88 21.20
N ALA A 188 26.01 12.56 20.00
CA ALA A 188 25.72 13.32 18.79
C ALA A 188 24.35 12.96 18.21
N SER A 189 23.67 13.97 17.65
CA SER A 189 22.40 13.77 16.92
C SER A 189 22.69 13.33 15.48
N LEU A 190 22.34 12.07 15.15
CA LEU A 190 22.37 11.56 13.77
C LEU A 190 21.55 12.42 12.81
N GLN A 191 20.39 12.92 13.26
CA GLN A 191 19.55 13.81 12.47
C GLN A 191 20.28 15.12 12.14
N SER A 192 21.03 15.69 13.09
CA SER A 192 21.78 16.93 12.88
C SER A 192 22.99 16.69 11.97
N LEU A 193 23.64 15.53 12.09
CA LEU A 193 24.73 15.10 11.21
C LEU A 193 24.24 14.92 9.76
N LEU A 194 23.13 14.21 9.56
CA LEU A 194 22.52 14.01 8.25
C LEU A 194 22.06 15.34 7.63
N SER A 195 21.38 16.20 8.40
CA SER A 195 20.94 17.52 7.91
C SER A 195 22.11 18.37 7.44
N TRP A 196 23.23 18.39 8.19
CA TRP A 196 24.45 19.07 7.76
C TRP A 196 25.06 18.46 6.50
N HIS A 197 25.08 17.13 6.40
CA HIS A 197 25.58 16.41 5.23
C HIS A 197 24.76 16.74 3.97
N ILE A 198 23.43 16.83 4.08
CA ILE A 198 22.51 17.24 3.00
C ILE A 198 22.77 18.70 2.57
N LEU A 199 22.83 19.63 3.53
CA LEU A 199 23.11 21.04 3.23
C LEU A 199 24.49 21.24 2.57
N LEU A 200 25.49 20.46 2.97
CA LEU A 200 26.82 20.43 2.35
C LEU A 200 26.78 19.86 0.93
N ALA A 201 26.09 18.74 0.72
CA ALA A 201 25.92 18.12 -0.59
C ALA A 201 25.21 19.05 -1.59
N GLY A 202 24.12 19.68 -1.16
CA GLY A 202 23.39 20.70 -1.93
C GLY A 202 24.27 21.91 -2.26
N THR A 203 25.08 22.38 -1.31
CA THR A 203 26.04 23.48 -1.54
C THR A 203 27.07 23.12 -2.62
N PHE A 204 27.66 21.92 -2.58
CA PHE A 204 28.59 21.47 -3.62
C PHE A 204 27.91 21.29 -4.98
N PHE A 205 26.70 20.72 -5.01
CA PHE A 205 25.91 20.61 -6.24
C PHE A 205 25.66 21.98 -6.87
N LEU A 206 25.25 22.99 -6.09
CA LEU A 206 25.01 24.35 -6.58
C LEU A 206 26.30 25.03 -7.09
N LEU A 207 27.42 24.90 -6.37
CA LEU A 207 28.72 25.44 -6.78
C LEU A 207 29.20 24.84 -8.11
N THR A 208 29.07 23.51 -8.26
CA THR A 208 29.49 22.80 -9.47
C THR A 208 28.54 22.99 -10.65
N LEU A 209 27.22 23.09 -10.40
CA LEU A 209 26.21 23.44 -11.40
C LEU A 209 26.43 24.86 -11.95
N PHE A 210 26.67 25.83 -11.06
CA PHE A 210 27.01 27.19 -11.46
C PHE A 210 28.29 27.20 -12.31
N SER A 211 29.34 26.49 -11.90
CA SER A 211 30.58 26.35 -12.68
C SER A 211 30.35 25.75 -14.08
N ALA A 212 29.52 24.71 -14.18
CA ALA A 212 29.16 24.12 -15.47
C ALA A 212 28.35 25.08 -16.37
N LEU A 213 27.39 25.81 -15.80
CA LEU A 213 26.61 26.83 -16.52
C LEU A 213 27.50 27.97 -17.07
N ARG A 214 28.61 28.30 -16.40
CA ARG A 214 29.59 29.32 -16.85
C ARG A 214 30.31 28.97 -18.16
N LEU A 215 30.17 27.74 -18.66
CA LEU A 215 30.64 27.31 -19.98
C LEU A 215 29.77 27.84 -21.13
N TYR A 216 28.47 28.06 -20.86
CA TYR A 216 27.43 28.24 -21.89
C TYR A 216 26.95 29.68 -22.07
N THR A 217 27.25 30.57 -21.13
CA THR A 217 27.06 32.01 -21.26
C THR A 217 28.17 32.78 -20.55
N ARG A 218 28.40 34.03 -20.97
CA ARG A 218 29.20 35.02 -20.22
C ARG A 218 28.36 35.94 -19.33
N ARG A 219 27.04 36.00 -19.50
CA ARG A 219 26.14 36.94 -18.82
C ARG A 219 25.69 36.40 -17.46
N ALA A 220 26.05 37.08 -16.37
CA ALA A 220 25.68 36.66 -15.02
C ALA A 220 24.16 36.53 -14.79
N SER A 221 23.35 37.42 -15.38
CA SER A 221 21.89 37.34 -15.28
C SER A 221 21.31 36.06 -15.91
N LEU A 222 21.91 35.56 -16.99
CA LEU A 222 21.51 34.30 -17.63
C LEU A 222 22.01 33.07 -16.84
N LEU A 223 23.12 33.17 -16.11
CA LEU A 223 23.49 32.16 -15.12
C LEU A 223 22.44 32.05 -14.00
N GLY A 224 21.93 33.20 -13.54
CA GLY A 224 20.85 33.24 -12.54
C GLY A 224 19.58 32.59 -13.06
N ALA A 225 19.18 32.89 -14.30
CA ALA A 225 18.06 32.23 -14.95
C ALA A 225 18.29 30.70 -15.11
N GLY A 226 19.50 30.28 -15.49
CA GLY A 226 19.86 28.86 -15.61
C GLY A 226 19.79 28.10 -14.29
N MET A 227 20.29 28.69 -13.20
CA MET A 227 20.12 28.12 -11.86
C MET A 227 18.64 28.07 -11.46
N PHE A 228 17.88 29.15 -11.67
CA PHE A 228 16.46 29.16 -11.32
C PHE A 228 15.67 28.10 -12.09
N LEU A 229 15.90 27.95 -13.40
CA LEU A 229 15.27 26.94 -14.24
C LEU A 229 15.60 25.51 -13.79
N GLY A 230 16.86 25.24 -13.45
CA GLY A 230 17.28 23.91 -12.99
C GLY A 230 16.80 23.55 -11.57
N LEU A 231 16.57 24.54 -10.70
CA LEU A 231 16.37 24.29 -9.27
C LEU A 231 14.93 24.52 -8.80
N LEU A 232 14.28 25.57 -9.29
CA LEU A 232 13.04 26.12 -8.72
C LEU A 232 11.91 26.18 -9.74
N ALA A 233 12.19 26.41 -11.02
CA ALA A 233 11.20 26.22 -12.08
C ALA A 233 11.11 24.74 -12.51
N GLY A 234 11.24 23.80 -11.56
CA GLY A 234 11.47 22.40 -11.87
C GLY A 234 10.27 21.66 -12.46
N ASN A 235 9.04 22.08 -12.16
CA ASN A 235 7.81 21.37 -12.56
C ASN A 235 6.60 22.32 -12.55
N TYR A 236 5.49 21.96 -13.21
CA TYR A 236 4.22 22.71 -13.22
C TYR A 236 3.08 21.99 -12.45
N LYS A 237 3.39 20.98 -11.64
CA LYS A 237 2.40 20.12 -10.96
C LYS A 237 1.45 20.91 -10.06
N GLY A 238 1.97 21.83 -9.26
CA GLY A 238 1.18 22.65 -8.34
C GLY A 238 0.19 23.55 -9.06
N PHE A 239 0.59 24.17 -10.18
CA PHE A 239 -0.32 24.95 -11.02
C PHE A 239 -1.35 24.07 -11.76
N TYR A 240 -0.95 22.89 -12.26
CA TYR A 240 -1.90 21.95 -12.84
C TYR A 240 -2.94 21.47 -11.82
N MET A 241 -2.52 21.16 -10.59
CA MET A 241 -3.43 20.82 -9.49
C MET A 241 -4.36 22.00 -9.17
N TRP A 242 -3.81 23.21 -9.03
CA TRP A 242 -4.62 24.42 -8.81
C TRP A 242 -5.67 24.63 -9.90
N TRP A 243 -5.28 24.48 -11.17
CA TRP A 243 -6.20 24.55 -12.32
C TRP A 243 -7.27 23.45 -12.27
N THR A 244 -6.88 22.21 -11.95
CA THR A 244 -7.80 21.06 -11.90
C THR A 244 -8.82 21.18 -10.76
N PHE A 245 -8.43 21.78 -9.63
CA PHE A 245 -9.28 22.01 -8.46
C PHE A 245 -9.83 23.45 -8.39
N SER A 246 -9.72 24.24 -9.47
CA SER A 246 -9.99 25.70 -9.47
C SER A 246 -11.46 26.10 -9.23
N GLY A 247 -12.38 25.14 -9.19
CA GLY A 247 -13.77 25.37 -8.78
C GLY A 247 -13.94 25.61 -7.27
N ASP A 248 -12.96 25.24 -6.45
CA ASP A 248 -12.93 25.49 -5.01
C ASP A 248 -11.52 25.84 -4.53
N THR A 249 -11.26 27.14 -4.33
CA THR A 249 -9.97 27.66 -3.88
C THR A 249 -9.59 27.17 -2.48
N TRP A 250 -10.58 26.86 -1.63
CA TRP A 250 -10.35 26.30 -0.30
C TRP A 250 -10.08 24.80 -0.37
N GLY A 251 -10.85 24.08 -1.20
CA GLY A 251 -10.62 22.68 -1.54
C GLY A 251 -9.22 22.42 -2.12
N PHE A 252 -8.67 23.32 -2.95
CA PHE A 252 -7.27 23.22 -3.41
C PHE A 252 -6.26 23.30 -2.25
N LEU A 253 -6.44 24.26 -1.33
CA LEU A 253 -5.52 24.43 -0.20
C LEU A 253 -5.64 23.26 0.80
N ASP A 254 -6.86 22.81 1.12
CA ASP A 254 -7.10 21.61 1.94
C ASP A 254 -6.44 20.37 1.31
N HIS A 255 -6.67 20.14 0.02
CA HIS A 255 -6.13 19.00 -0.71
C HIS A 255 -4.59 19.00 -0.71
N VAL A 256 -3.93 20.15 -0.88
CA VAL A 256 -2.45 20.21 -0.91
C VAL A 256 -1.81 20.25 0.48
N GLN A 257 -2.49 20.79 1.50
CA GLN A 257 -2.03 20.68 2.91
C GLN A 257 -2.15 19.25 3.44
N HIS A 258 -3.09 18.47 2.89
CA HIS A 258 -3.30 17.07 3.27
C HIS A 258 -2.69 16.04 2.30
N VAL A 259 -2.20 16.45 1.12
CA VAL A 259 -1.45 15.61 0.19
C VAL A 259 -0.37 16.41 -0.54
N ALA A 260 0.91 16.12 -0.27
CA ALA A 260 2.02 16.81 -0.93
C ALA A 260 1.97 16.64 -2.47
N VAL A 261 2.41 17.68 -3.20
CA VAL A 261 2.24 17.80 -4.67
C VAL A 261 2.86 16.62 -5.42
N GLU A 262 4.05 16.18 -4.99
CA GLU A 262 4.75 15.03 -5.57
C GLU A 262 4.00 13.68 -5.40
N PRO A 263 3.63 13.22 -4.18
CA PRO A 263 2.76 12.05 -3.98
C PRO A 263 1.38 12.11 -4.65
N SER A 264 0.82 13.30 -4.85
CA SER A 264 -0.44 13.49 -5.58
C SER A 264 -0.26 13.21 -7.06
N ALA A 265 0.83 13.72 -7.66
CA ALA A 265 1.19 13.44 -9.04
C ALA A 265 1.53 11.96 -9.28
N LEU A 266 2.18 11.28 -8.34
CA LEU A 266 2.41 9.83 -8.44
C LEU A 266 1.12 9.02 -8.64
N ARG A 267 0.03 9.36 -7.93
CA ARG A 267 -1.27 8.65 -8.03
C ARG A 267 -2.05 8.99 -9.30
N LEU A 268 -2.06 10.25 -9.70
CA LEU A 268 -2.81 10.71 -10.88
C LEU A 268 -2.16 10.32 -12.21
N TRP A 269 -0.83 10.16 -12.25
CA TRP A 269 -0.07 10.06 -13.52
C TRP A 269 0.65 8.73 -13.72
N ARG A 270 0.75 7.88 -12.68
CA ARG A 270 1.48 6.58 -12.68
C ARG A 270 2.96 6.66 -13.10
N VAL A 271 3.54 7.85 -13.24
CA VAL A 271 4.95 8.10 -13.56
C VAL A 271 5.54 8.95 -12.44
N GLY A 272 6.43 8.36 -11.64
CA GLY A 272 7.09 9.02 -10.52
C GLY A 272 8.37 9.75 -10.94
N ILE A 273 8.35 11.09 -10.87
CA ILE A 273 9.49 11.94 -11.15
C ILE A 273 9.53 13.02 -10.08
N TRP A 274 10.59 13.07 -9.27
CA TRP A 274 10.77 14.12 -8.28
C TRP A 274 11.49 15.34 -8.84
N SER A 275 11.13 16.52 -8.34
CA SER A 275 11.85 17.76 -8.63
C SER A 275 13.30 17.74 -8.10
N LEU A 276 14.19 18.52 -8.74
CA LEU A 276 15.54 18.73 -8.21
C LEU A 276 15.52 19.40 -6.83
N TYR A 277 14.48 20.19 -6.51
CA TYR A 277 14.25 20.71 -5.15
C TYR A 277 13.98 19.61 -4.12
N HIS A 278 13.17 18.60 -4.43
CA HIS A 278 12.95 17.47 -3.51
C HIS A 278 14.29 16.76 -3.18
N HIS A 279 15.11 16.48 -4.19
CA HIS A 279 16.41 15.86 -3.98
C HIS A 279 17.38 16.72 -3.15
N LEU A 280 17.30 18.06 -3.23
CA LEU A 280 18.04 18.99 -2.37
C LEU A 280 17.70 18.87 -0.88
N LEU A 281 16.57 18.25 -0.51
CA LEU A 281 16.13 18.07 0.88
C LEU A 281 16.45 16.67 1.45
N VAL A 282 16.56 15.63 0.62
CA VAL A 282 16.53 14.23 1.09
C VAL A 282 17.59 13.28 0.52
N ALA A 283 18.41 13.71 -0.45
CA ALA A 283 19.25 12.80 -1.24
C ALA A 283 20.72 13.24 -1.32
N PRO A 284 21.47 13.30 -0.20
CA PRO A 284 22.85 13.80 -0.18
C PRO A 284 23.79 13.00 -1.10
N GLN A 285 23.57 11.68 -1.18
CA GLN A 285 24.34 10.74 -1.98
C GLN A 285 24.20 10.99 -3.49
N HIS A 286 22.99 11.34 -3.96
CA HIS A 286 22.76 11.76 -5.35
C HIS A 286 23.32 13.16 -5.63
N LEU A 287 23.20 14.11 -4.69
CA LEU A 287 23.74 15.46 -4.84
C LEU A 287 25.28 15.47 -4.93
N PHE A 288 25.97 14.68 -4.11
CA PHE A 288 27.42 14.50 -4.23
C PHE A 288 27.80 13.86 -5.57
N ALA A 289 27.13 12.77 -5.98
CA ALA A 289 27.38 12.15 -7.27
C ALA A 289 27.19 13.12 -8.45
N LEU A 290 26.13 13.95 -8.40
CA LEU A 290 25.91 15.01 -9.39
C LEU A 290 26.97 16.12 -9.33
N ALA A 291 27.44 16.51 -8.14
CA ALA A 291 28.52 17.49 -8.00
C ALA A 291 29.83 16.97 -8.63
N PHE A 292 30.17 15.70 -8.40
CA PHE A 292 31.30 15.04 -9.05
C PHE A 292 31.10 14.89 -10.57
N PHE A 293 29.88 14.56 -11.02
CA PHE A 293 29.53 14.53 -12.45
C PHE A 293 29.75 15.90 -13.11
N LEU A 294 29.21 16.96 -12.51
CA LEU A 294 29.29 18.35 -13.00
C LEU A 294 30.72 18.90 -12.99
N MET A 295 31.51 18.54 -11.98
CA MET A 295 32.95 18.80 -11.95
C MET A 295 33.64 18.09 -13.13
N GLY A 296 33.47 16.78 -13.28
CA GLY A 296 34.09 16.01 -14.35
C GLY A 296 33.66 16.47 -15.75
N TRP A 297 32.38 16.80 -15.93
CA TRP A 297 31.82 17.46 -17.10
C TRP A 297 32.56 18.76 -17.43
N THR A 298 32.71 19.63 -16.43
CA THR A 298 33.36 20.94 -16.63
C THR A 298 34.82 20.79 -17.04
N LEU A 299 35.56 19.88 -16.39
CA LEU A 299 36.97 19.60 -16.69
C LEU A 299 37.12 18.96 -18.09
N TYR A 300 36.28 17.99 -18.43
CA TYR A 300 36.25 17.33 -19.75
C TYR A 300 35.97 18.33 -20.88
N MET A 301 34.87 19.10 -20.77
CA MET A 301 34.46 20.08 -21.78
C MET A 301 35.50 21.21 -21.97
N LYS A 302 36.25 21.56 -20.92
CA LYS A 302 37.33 22.56 -20.99
C LYS A 302 38.62 22.03 -21.60
N ALA A 303 39.02 20.80 -21.28
CA ALA A 303 40.18 20.17 -21.87
C ALA A 303 40.02 19.91 -23.37
N GLN A 304 38.80 19.53 -23.82
CA GLN A 304 38.42 19.43 -25.24
C GLN A 304 38.48 20.77 -26.01
N ALA A 305 38.67 21.89 -25.31
CA ALA A 305 38.86 23.21 -25.90
C ALA A 305 40.31 23.72 -25.82
N TYR A 306 41.25 22.92 -25.30
CA TYR A 306 42.64 23.32 -25.09
C TYR A 306 43.53 22.85 -26.26
N PRO A 307 44.32 23.74 -26.90
CA PRO A 307 45.24 23.33 -27.97
C PRO A 307 46.44 22.55 -27.41
N GLU A 308 46.94 21.54 -28.14
CA GLU A 308 48.11 20.77 -27.71
C GLU A 308 49.39 21.65 -27.62
N PRO A 309 50.09 21.66 -26.47
CA PRO A 309 51.37 22.35 -26.35
C PRO A 309 52.48 21.52 -27.03
N GLY A 310 52.89 21.93 -28.24
CA GLY A 310 54.01 21.31 -28.96
C GLY A 310 54.05 21.60 -30.47
N CYS A 311 52.91 21.90 -31.10
CA CYS A 311 52.89 22.31 -32.50
C CYS A 311 53.32 23.78 -32.66
N GLY A 312 54.62 24.02 -32.82
CA GLY A 312 55.11 25.31 -33.24
C GLY A 312 54.70 25.64 -34.68
N SER A 313 53.77 26.58 -34.86
CA SER A 313 53.76 27.48 -36.01
C SER A 313 52.77 28.63 -35.82
N GLN A 314 53.20 29.83 -36.22
CA GLN A 314 52.39 31.04 -36.27
C GLN A 314 51.46 30.99 -37.49
N ARG A 315 50.22 30.49 -37.36
CA ARG A 315 49.13 30.83 -38.28
C ARG A 315 47.80 30.98 -37.53
N PRO A 316 47.02 32.04 -37.80
CA PRO A 316 45.74 32.25 -37.16
C PRO A 316 44.69 31.24 -37.62
N GLU A 317 43.81 30.94 -36.67
CA GLU A 317 42.66 30.06 -36.70
C GLU A 317 41.80 30.15 -37.98
N ALA A 318 41.96 29.17 -38.89
CA ALA A 318 40.98 28.89 -39.94
C ALA A 318 40.96 27.39 -40.31
N GLU A 319 39.76 26.85 -40.53
CA GLU A 319 39.50 25.61 -41.29
C GLU A 319 40.07 24.26 -40.80
N ASN A 320 39.98 23.94 -39.50
CA ASN A 320 39.84 22.52 -39.14
C ASN A 320 38.96 22.25 -37.89
N PRO A 321 37.62 22.14 -38.05
CA PRO A 321 36.69 21.88 -36.95
C PRO A 321 36.68 20.42 -36.43
N LEU A 322 37.60 19.56 -36.90
CA LEU A 322 37.61 18.11 -36.69
C LEU A 322 38.79 17.58 -35.84
N ARG A 323 39.34 18.37 -34.91
CA ARG A 323 40.39 17.90 -33.98
C ARG A 323 39.99 17.91 -32.49
N PRO A 324 39.10 17.00 -32.05
CA PRO A 324 39.01 16.55 -30.65
C PRO A 324 40.02 15.41 -30.42
N ALA A 325 41.30 15.63 -30.74
CA ALA A 325 42.34 14.62 -30.54
C ALA A 325 42.81 14.62 -29.07
N ALA A 326 43.14 13.44 -28.55
CA ALA A 326 43.98 13.27 -27.36
C ALA A 326 43.46 13.70 -25.97
N TYR A 327 42.14 13.82 -25.69
CA TYR A 327 41.71 14.01 -24.28
C TYR A 327 42.19 12.87 -23.36
N GLY A 328 42.25 11.62 -23.84
CA GLY A 328 42.84 10.49 -23.10
C GLY A 328 44.33 10.63 -22.75
N LEU A 329 44.99 11.69 -23.21
CA LEU A 329 46.38 12.06 -22.91
C LEU A 329 46.47 13.41 -22.15
N HIS A 330 45.34 14.04 -21.82
CA HIS A 330 45.28 15.29 -21.07
C HIS A 330 45.58 15.04 -19.57
N PRO A 331 46.35 15.90 -18.87
CA PRO A 331 46.75 15.65 -17.47
C PRO A 331 45.61 15.46 -16.47
N SER A 332 44.40 16.00 -16.74
CA SER A 332 43.23 15.80 -15.89
C SER A 332 42.45 14.52 -16.17
N ALA A 333 42.70 13.84 -17.30
CA ALA A 333 41.93 12.66 -17.69
C ALA A 333 42.02 11.51 -16.66
N PRO A 334 43.19 11.17 -16.08
CA PRO A 334 43.27 10.17 -15.01
C PRO A 334 42.31 10.48 -13.84
N LEU A 335 42.28 11.74 -13.39
CA LEU A 335 41.44 12.17 -12.28
C LEU A 335 39.95 12.12 -12.65
N VAL A 336 39.56 12.59 -13.84
CA VAL A 336 38.16 12.51 -14.28
C VAL A 336 37.72 11.05 -14.43
N SER A 337 38.57 10.17 -14.98
CA SER A 337 38.29 8.73 -15.06
C SER A 337 38.05 8.10 -13.69
N PHE A 338 38.93 8.39 -12.72
CA PHE A 338 38.77 7.91 -11.34
C PHE A 338 37.47 8.43 -10.70
N ILE A 339 37.17 9.72 -10.88
CA ILE A 339 35.91 10.32 -10.39
C ILE A 339 34.70 9.58 -10.99
N MET A 340 34.67 9.38 -12.32
CA MET A 340 33.54 8.73 -13.02
C MET A 340 33.30 7.29 -12.54
N GLY A 341 34.35 6.55 -12.16
CA GLY A 341 34.21 5.25 -11.49
C GLY A 341 33.70 5.38 -10.04
N ALA A 342 34.27 6.33 -9.28
CA ALA A 342 33.93 6.55 -7.88
C ALA A 342 32.49 7.05 -7.65
N LEU A 343 31.86 7.67 -8.66
CA LEU A 343 30.42 8.03 -8.64
C LEU A 343 29.54 6.84 -8.27
N PHE A 344 29.88 5.62 -8.69
CA PHE A 344 29.08 4.43 -8.43
C PHE A 344 28.87 4.17 -6.93
N GLY A 345 29.91 4.38 -6.11
CA GLY A 345 29.82 4.19 -4.66
C GLY A 345 29.00 5.27 -3.93
N TYR A 346 28.86 6.45 -4.53
CA TYR A 346 27.95 7.51 -4.06
C TYR A 346 26.52 7.32 -4.58
N SER A 347 26.36 6.78 -5.79
CA SER A 347 25.07 6.45 -6.37
C SER A 347 25.26 5.50 -7.54
N GLY A 348 24.82 4.26 -7.38
CA GLY A 348 24.93 3.23 -8.41
C GLY A 348 24.32 3.69 -9.74
N PHE A 349 23.14 4.32 -9.70
CA PHE A 349 22.51 4.90 -10.90
C PHE A 349 23.36 5.98 -11.57
N MET A 350 23.89 6.96 -10.81
CA MET A 350 24.71 8.02 -11.43
C MET A 350 26.00 7.46 -12.00
N GLY A 351 26.59 6.43 -11.39
CA GLY A 351 27.68 5.64 -11.97
C GLY A 351 27.27 4.95 -13.28
N LEU A 352 26.12 4.26 -13.30
CA LEU A 352 25.57 3.59 -14.49
C LEU A 352 25.31 4.56 -15.67
N VAL A 353 25.08 5.86 -15.42
CA VAL A 353 25.01 6.86 -16.50
C VAL A 353 26.40 7.41 -16.85
N ALA A 354 27.18 7.78 -15.83
CA ALA A 354 28.46 8.45 -16.00
C ALA A 354 29.51 7.61 -16.73
N ILE A 355 29.54 6.29 -16.47
CA ILE A 355 30.49 5.35 -17.08
C ILE A 355 30.29 5.22 -18.60
N PRO A 356 29.11 4.84 -19.14
CA PRO A 356 28.89 4.77 -20.59
C PRO A 356 28.87 6.17 -21.24
N TRP A 357 28.48 7.22 -20.52
CA TRP A 357 28.62 8.59 -21.01
C TRP A 357 30.09 8.95 -21.26
N TYR A 358 30.94 8.83 -20.24
CA TYR A 358 32.35 9.21 -20.31
C TYR A 358 33.15 8.26 -21.22
N GLY A 359 32.95 6.94 -21.08
CA GLY A 359 33.57 5.94 -21.95
C GLY A 359 33.20 6.13 -23.41
N GLY A 360 31.92 6.39 -23.72
CA GLY A 360 31.47 6.73 -25.07
C GLY A 360 32.10 8.03 -25.59
N CYS A 361 32.18 9.07 -24.75
CA CYS A 361 32.86 10.33 -25.11
C CYS A 361 34.36 10.14 -25.40
N LEU A 362 35.06 9.34 -24.61
CA LEU A 362 36.46 8.98 -24.84
C LEU A 362 36.63 8.17 -26.13
N LEU A 363 35.77 7.18 -26.37
CA LEU A 363 35.82 6.33 -27.56
C LEU A 363 35.55 7.13 -28.84
N ILE A 364 34.50 7.96 -28.85
CA ILE A 364 34.19 8.86 -29.98
C ILE A 364 35.37 9.80 -30.25
N SER A 365 35.97 10.38 -29.21
CA SER A 365 37.18 11.22 -29.36
C SER A 365 38.36 10.44 -29.94
N ALA A 366 38.57 9.20 -29.49
CA ALA A 366 39.67 8.35 -29.95
C ALA A 366 39.51 7.93 -31.42
N LEU A 367 38.28 7.61 -31.84
CA LEU A 367 37.93 7.23 -33.22
C LEU A 367 37.90 8.43 -34.19
N SER A 368 37.76 9.67 -33.67
CA SER A 368 37.65 10.87 -34.51
C SER A 368 38.95 11.23 -35.24
N ASP A 369 40.12 10.94 -34.68
CA ASP A 369 41.41 11.18 -35.34
C ASP A 369 42.05 9.87 -35.83
N LYS A 370 41.80 9.55 -37.10
CA LYS A 370 42.36 8.38 -37.79
C LYS A 370 43.89 8.38 -37.87
N ARG A 371 44.57 9.52 -37.73
CA ARG A 371 46.05 9.61 -37.83
C ARG A 371 46.74 9.24 -36.51
N ALA A 372 46.08 9.47 -35.39
CA ALA A 372 46.59 9.16 -34.04
C ALA A 372 45.87 7.97 -33.38
N LEU A 373 45.07 7.21 -34.15
CA LEU A 373 44.14 6.19 -33.65
C LEU A 373 44.75 5.23 -32.62
N GLY A 374 45.90 4.61 -32.90
CA GLY A 374 46.56 3.69 -31.95
C GLY A 374 46.93 4.35 -30.61
N LYS A 375 47.52 5.55 -30.66
CA LYS A 375 47.88 6.34 -29.46
C LYS A 375 46.64 6.75 -28.66
N ASN A 376 45.57 7.12 -29.36
CA ASN A 376 44.30 7.50 -28.75
C ASN A 376 43.57 6.30 -28.11
N LEU A 377 43.61 5.12 -28.74
CA LEU A 377 43.05 3.88 -28.19
C LEU A 377 43.82 3.43 -26.93
N VAL A 378 45.16 3.53 -26.92
CA VAL A 378 45.95 3.30 -25.70
C VAL A 378 45.53 4.26 -24.58
N GLY A 379 45.33 5.55 -24.90
CA GLY A 379 44.79 6.53 -23.94
C GLY A 379 43.38 6.16 -23.44
N PHE A 380 42.49 5.72 -24.32
CA PHE A 380 41.15 5.22 -23.97
C PHE A 380 41.23 4.03 -22.99
N PHE A 381 41.98 2.98 -23.32
CA PHE A 381 42.09 1.81 -22.45
C PHE A 381 42.75 2.12 -21.11
N ALA A 382 43.77 2.99 -21.08
CA ALA A 382 44.36 3.46 -19.82
C ALA A 382 43.34 4.21 -18.95
N MET A 383 42.50 5.08 -19.55
CA MET A 383 41.46 5.80 -18.82
C MET A 383 40.34 4.86 -18.33
N MET A 384 39.92 3.89 -19.13
CA MET A 384 38.95 2.87 -18.71
C MET A 384 39.50 1.98 -17.59
N GLY A 385 40.80 1.65 -17.60
CA GLY A 385 41.46 0.95 -16.51
C GLY A 385 41.43 1.74 -15.19
N ILE A 386 41.72 3.04 -15.24
CA ILE A 386 41.66 3.93 -14.05
C ILE A 386 40.22 4.08 -13.54
N LEU A 387 39.23 4.16 -14.45
CA LEU A 387 37.81 4.19 -14.11
C LEU A 387 37.34 2.87 -13.46
N ALA A 388 37.94 1.74 -13.83
CA ALA A 388 37.60 0.44 -13.25
C ALA A 388 38.15 0.26 -11.82
N LEU A 389 39.19 0.99 -11.39
CA LEU A 389 39.79 0.81 -10.06
C LEU A 389 38.79 1.02 -8.90
N PRO A 390 37.99 2.09 -8.83
CA PRO A 390 36.91 2.21 -7.84
C PRO A 390 35.88 1.09 -7.92
N LEU A 391 35.52 0.65 -9.14
CA LEU A 391 34.50 -0.39 -9.33
C LEU A 391 34.97 -1.76 -8.81
N LEU A 392 36.24 -2.11 -9.05
CA LEU A 392 36.88 -3.30 -8.49
C LEU A 392 36.95 -3.22 -6.96
N ALA A 393 37.24 -2.03 -6.40
CA ALA A 393 37.23 -1.83 -4.96
C ALA A 393 35.82 -2.01 -4.36
N PHE A 394 34.78 -1.43 -4.97
CA PHE A 394 33.39 -1.59 -4.53
C PHE A 394 32.90 -3.04 -4.66
N TYR A 395 33.31 -3.75 -5.72
CA TYR A 395 33.06 -5.18 -5.86
C TYR A 395 33.74 -6.01 -4.76
N SER A 396 35.01 -5.72 -4.42
CA SER A 396 35.72 -6.39 -3.32
C SER A 396 35.19 -6.06 -1.91
N LEU A 397 34.34 -5.04 -1.79
CA LEU A 397 33.65 -4.64 -0.56
C LEU A 397 32.17 -5.09 -0.55
N ASP A 398 31.80 -6.05 -1.40
CA ASP A 398 30.44 -6.57 -1.56
C ASP A 398 29.37 -5.48 -1.78
N MET A 399 29.76 -4.28 -2.26
CA MET A 399 28.83 -3.18 -2.48
C MET A 399 27.87 -3.47 -3.66
N VAL A 400 28.28 -4.37 -4.56
CA VAL A 400 27.59 -4.71 -5.82
C VAL A 400 27.66 -6.22 -6.05
N ILE A 401 26.50 -6.86 -6.25
CA ILE A 401 26.44 -8.29 -6.61
C ILE A 401 26.06 -8.43 -8.10
N PRO A 402 26.84 -9.13 -8.95
CA PRO A 402 26.59 -9.14 -10.40
C PRO A 402 25.36 -9.93 -10.89
N THR A 403 24.64 -10.66 -10.03
CA THR A 403 23.77 -11.77 -10.49
C THR A 403 22.41 -11.92 -9.80
N ARG A 404 22.01 -11.09 -8.82
CA ARG A 404 20.75 -11.30 -8.05
C ARG A 404 19.47 -10.78 -8.74
N GLY A 405 19.34 -11.01 -10.06
CA GLY A 405 18.09 -10.82 -10.81
C GLY A 405 18.31 -10.41 -12.27
N ASN A 406 17.54 -11.00 -13.20
CA ASN A 406 17.53 -10.54 -14.59
C ASN A 406 16.93 -9.12 -14.67
N PRO A 407 17.64 -8.12 -15.23
CA PRO A 407 17.04 -6.80 -15.47
C PRO A 407 15.93 -6.95 -16.50
N VAL A 408 14.67 -6.84 -16.06
CA VAL A 408 13.52 -6.98 -16.94
C VAL A 408 13.22 -5.63 -17.59
N PHE A 409 13.60 -5.49 -18.85
CA PHE A 409 13.38 -4.27 -19.63
C PHE A 409 11.92 -4.19 -20.09
N TYR A 410 11.23 -3.14 -19.67
CA TYR A 410 9.87 -2.84 -20.08
C TYR A 410 9.78 -1.40 -20.57
N ILE A 411 9.21 -1.23 -21.76
CA ILE A 411 8.88 0.10 -22.28
C ILE A 411 7.80 0.71 -21.38
N ASN A 412 8.04 1.92 -20.87
CA ASN A 412 7.07 2.66 -20.08
C ASN A 412 5.90 3.13 -20.97
N LYS A 413 4.90 2.27 -21.15
CA LYS A 413 3.73 2.55 -21.99
C LYS A 413 2.98 3.81 -21.53
N THR A 414 2.96 4.11 -20.24
CA THR A 414 2.32 5.34 -19.70
C THR A 414 3.06 6.60 -20.14
N PHE A 415 4.39 6.57 -20.28
CA PHE A 415 5.11 7.70 -20.85
C PHE A 415 4.76 7.92 -22.34
N LEU A 416 4.58 6.83 -23.09
CA LEU A 416 4.32 6.90 -24.53
C LEU A 416 2.91 7.42 -24.89
N THR A 417 1.96 7.50 -23.95
CA THR A 417 0.61 8.04 -24.25
C THR A 417 0.61 9.57 -24.38
N ASP A 418 1.43 10.29 -23.59
CA ASP A 418 1.53 11.75 -23.65
C ASP A 418 2.90 12.25 -23.14
N PRO A 419 3.98 12.02 -23.92
CA PRO A 419 5.34 12.34 -23.49
C PRO A 419 5.57 13.85 -23.34
N VAL A 420 4.87 14.67 -24.13
CA VAL A 420 4.97 16.14 -24.09
C VAL A 420 4.39 16.69 -22.81
N ARG A 421 3.17 16.28 -22.41
CA ARG A 421 2.54 16.72 -21.17
C ARG A 421 3.30 16.20 -19.95
N ILE A 422 3.78 14.96 -19.99
CA ILE A 422 4.58 14.38 -18.90
C ILE A 422 5.87 15.18 -18.69
N PHE A 423 6.65 15.47 -19.74
CA PHE A 423 7.85 16.30 -19.58
C PHE A 423 7.51 17.75 -19.22
N LEU A 424 6.51 18.37 -19.84
CA LEU A 424 6.12 19.75 -19.53
C LEU A 424 5.73 19.92 -18.05
N LEU A 425 5.02 18.95 -17.47
CA LEU A 425 4.61 19.01 -16.08
C LEU A 425 5.72 18.63 -15.10
N ASN A 426 6.66 17.76 -15.47
CA ASN A 426 7.73 17.28 -14.60
C ASN A 426 9.06 18.05 -14.72
N LEU A 427 9.24 18.82 -15.80
CA LEU A 427 10.45 19.61 -16.12
C LEU A 427 10.15 21.09 -16.42
N GLY A 428 8.87 21.50 -16.40
CA GLY A 428 8.42 22.89 -16.41
C GLY A 428 8.90 23.72 -17.62
N PRO A 429 9.23 25.02 -17.45
CA PRO A 429 9.77 25.85 -18.52
C PRO A 429 11.15 25.41 -18.99
N GLY A 430 11.88 24.62 -18.18
CA GLY A 430 13.16 24.02 -18.57
C GLY A 430 13.01 23.11 -19.77
N PHE A 431 11.89 22.39 -19.91
CA PHE A 431 11.59 21.61 -21.12
C PHE A 431 11.38 22.49 -22.36
N VAL A 432 10.60 23.57 -22.24
CA VAL A 432 10.27 24.47 -23.36
C VAL A 432 11.51 25.23 -23.85
N LEU A 433 12.26 25.85 -22.94
CA LEU A 433 13.47 26.61 -23.29
C LEU A 433 14.62 25.67 -23.65
N GLY A 434 14.72 24.52 -22.97
CA GLY A 434 15.80 23.58 -23.14
C GLY A 434 15.73 22.87 -24.49
N THR A 435 14.55 22.46 -24.97
CA THR A 435 14.39 21.83 -26.30
C THR A 435 14.79 22.77 -27.45
N LEU A 436 14.35 24.04 -27.41
CA LEU A 436 14.83 25.10 -28.33
C LEU A 436 16.35 25.31 -28.22
N GLY A 437 16.88 25.16 -27.00
CA GLY A 437 18.31 25.17 -26.72
C GLY A 437 19.10 24.02 -27.31
N ILE A 438 18.52 22.82 -27.48
CA ILE A 438 19.24 21.68 -28.10
C ILE A 438 19.59 22.03 -29.56
N LEU A 439 18.63 22.56 -30.32
CA LEU A 439 18.85 23.03 -31.69
C LEU A 439 19.92 24.12 -31.74
N THR A 440 19.87 25.07 -30.80
CA THR A 440 20.86 26.15 -30.68
C THR A 440 22.25 25.61 -30.35
N MET A 441 22.36 24.63 -29.45
CA MET A 441 23.63 23.97 -29.10
C MET A 441 24.23 23.19 -30.27
N VAL A 442 23.42 22.44 -31.03
CA VAL A 442 23.90 21.72 -32.22
C VAL A 442 24.46 22.71 -33.25
N TRP A 443 23.77 23.82 -33.47
CA TRP A 443 24.20 24.86 -34.43
C TRP A 443 25.45 25.63 -33.97
N THR A 444 25.54 25.98 -32.69
CA THR A 444 26.64 26.81 -32.13
C THR A 444 27.88 26.00 -31.73
N LEU A 445 27.72 24.82 -31.12
CA LEU A 445 28.81 24.01 -30.58
C LEU A 445 29.31 22.95 -31.57
N LYS A 446 28.55 22.61 -32.61
CA LYS A 446 28.89 21.62 -33.66
C LYS A 446 29.34 20.29 -33.03
N SER A 447 30.55 19.82 -33.34
CA SER A 447 31.15 18.59 -32.79
C SER A 447 31.25 18.59 -31.26
N ARG A 448 31.31 19.77 -30.61
CA ARG A 448 31.29 19.90 -29.14
C ARG A 448 29.91 19.69 -28.52
N ALA A 449 28.84 19.57 -29.31
CA ALA A 449 27.51 19.14 -28.83
C ALA A 449 27.41 17.62 -28.61
N VAL A 450 28.34 16.81 -29.15
CA VAL A 450 28.24 15.33 -29.08
C VAL A 450 28.19 14.80 -27.64
N PRO A 451 29.02 15.25 -26.67
CA PRO A 451 28.93 14.79 -25.27
C PRO A 451 27.58 15.08 -24.62
N TYR A 452 26.90 16.15 -25.06
CA TYR A 452 25.56 16.54 -24.61
C TYR A 452 24.47 15.68 -25.22
N LEU A 453 24.51 15.48 -26.55
CA LEU A 453 23.56 14.60 -27.23
C LEU A 453 23.68 13.16 -26.73
N TRP A 454 24.91 12.69 -26.43
CA TRP A 454 25.15 11.37 -25.87
C TRP A 454 24.58 11.20 -24.46
N LEU A 455 24.77 12.20 -23.58
CA LEU A 455 24.14 12.20 -22.25
C LEU A 455 22.61 12.17 -22.35
N MET A 456 22.04 13.02 -23.22
CA MET A 456 20.59 13.09 -23.43
C MET A 456 20.03 11.77 -23.97
N ALA A 457 20.71 11.14 -24.94
CA ALA A 457 20.32 9.85 -25.49
C ALA A 457 20.32 8.75 -24.43
N ILE A 458 21.39 8.64 -23.61
CA ILE A 458 21.43 7.68 -22.49
C ILE A 458 20.28 7.93 -21.53
N CYS A 459 20.08 9.17 -21.07
CA CYS A 459 19.04 9.47 -20.10
C CYS A 459 17.62 9.22 -20.65
N LEU A 460 17.36 9.52 -21.93
CA LEU A 460 16.08 9.24 -22.57
C LEU A 460 15.83 7.73 -22.73
N VAL A 461 16.84 6.93 -23.08
CA VAL A 461 16.72 5.47 -23.12
C VAL A 461 16.38 4.94 -21.73
N LEU A 462 17.17 5.28 -20.70
CA LEU A 462 16.93 4.81 -19.32
C LEU A 462 15.54 5.21 -18.80
N PHE A 463 15.10 6.42 -19.10
CA PHE A 463 13.78 6.95 -18.73
C PHE A 463 12.61 6.23 -19.45
N THR A 464 12.83 5.67 -20.64
CA THR A 464 11.78 5.06 -21.47
C THR A 464 11.75 3.53 -21.46
N THR A 465 12.88 2.86 -21.22
CA THR A 465 13.02 1.39 -21.37
C THR A 465 13.34 0.63 -20.09
N ILE A 466 13.71 1.31 -19.00
CA ILE A 466 14.07 0.67 -17.73
C ILE A 466 13.05 1.01 -16.64
N ILE A 467 12.19 0.04 -16.34
CA ILE A 467 11.49 -0.07 -15.08
C ILE A 467 11.89 -1.41 -14.46
N ILE A 468 12.86 -1.37 -13.54
CA ILE A 468 13.05 -2.47 -12.60
C ILE A 468 11.74 -2.59 -11.82
N LYS A 469 11.27 -3.81 -11.53
CA LYS A 469 9.94 -4.07 -10.95
C LYS A 469 9.68 -3.18 -9.72
N ASN A 470 8.66 -2.31 -9.80
CA ASN A 470 8.26 -1.28 -8.81
C ASN A 470 9.17 -0.03 -8.67
N ASP A 471 10.21 0.14 -9.49
CA ASP A 471 11.21 1.19 -9.32
C ASP A 471 10.91 2.48 -10.11
N TRP A 472 10.24 3.42 -9.45
CA TRP A 472 10.07 4.80 -9.92
C TRP A 472 11.35 5.64 -9.74
N GLU A 473 12.36 5.15 -8.99
CA GLU A 473 13.60 5.88 -8.76
C GLU A 473 14.44 5.99 -10.03
N VAL A 474 14.40 5.00 -10.95
CA VAL A 474 15.12 5.07 -12.25
C VAL A 474 14.59 6.23 -13.10
N THR A 475 13.27 6.37 -13.22
CA THR A 475 12.64 7.48 -13.97
C THR A 475 12.96 8.82 -13.32
N SER A 476 12.86 8.91 -11.99
CA SER A 476 13.18 10.13 -11.22
C SER A 476 14.66 10.53 -11.34
N LYS A 477 15.60 9.60 -11.18
CA LYS A 477 17.04 9.90 -11.26
C LYS A 477 17.47 10.25 -12.70
N SER A 478 16.86 9.61 -13.71
CA SER A 478 17.07 9.96 -15.13
C SER A 478 16.61 11.38 -15.42
N SER A 479 15.45 11.80 -14.89
CA SER A 479 14.93 13.16 -15.12
C SER A 479 15.78 14.25 -14.47
N MET A 480 16.50 13.97 -13.37
CA MET A 480 17.46 14.93 -12.79
C MET A 480 18.55 15.34 -13.80
N LEU A 481 19.13 14.37 -14.50
CA LEU A 481 20.18 14.62 -15.50
C LEU A 481 19.61 15.29 -16.75
N ILE A 482 18.38 14.93 -17.16
CA ILE A 482 17.66 15.62 -18.24
C ILE A 482 17.41 17.09 -17.85
N ALA A 483 16.97 17.38 -16.63
CA ALA A 483 16.74 18.75 -16.14
C ALA A 483 18.04 19.59 -16.14
N ILE A 484 19.16 19.02 -15.69
CA ILE A 484 20.48 19.67 -15.73
C ILE A 484 20.92 19.96 -17.17
N ALA A 485 20.76 18.99 -18.07
CA ALA A 485 21.09 19.16 -19.48
C ALA A 485 20.21 20.25 -20.12
N LEU A 486 18.89 20.22 -19.89
CA LEU A 486 17.96 21.25 -20.35
C LEU A 486 18.28 22.64 -19.78
N ALA A 487 18.82 22.74 -18.57
CA ALA A 487 19.29 24.02 -18.01
C ALA A 487 20.51 24.54 -18.79
N PHE A 488 21.46 23.68 -19.18
CA PHE A 488 22.59 24.07 -20.03
C PHE A 488 22.11 24.59 -21.40
N SER A 489 21.23 23.83 -22.07
CA SER A 489 20.75 24.20 -23.40
C SER A 489 19.85 25.44 -23.36
N SER A 490 19.01 25.59 -22.34
CA SER A 490 18.23 26.81 -22.08
C SER A 490 19.13 28.03 -21.99
N VAL A 491 20.23 27.97 -21.24
CA VAL A 491 21.16 29.10 -21.11
C VAL A 491 21.84 29.43 -22.44
N SER A 492 22.25 28.44 -23.23
CA SER A 492 22.77 28.68 -24.60
C SER A 492 21.73 29.32 -25.53
N PHE A 493 20.46 28.91 -25.45
CA PHE A 493 19.37 29.56 -26.20
C PHE A 493 19.20 31.03 -25.80
N LEU A 494 19.10 31.30 -24.50
CA LEU A 494 18.86 32.64 -23.98
C LEU A 494 20.03 33.59 -24.27
N ASP A 495 21.28 33.10 -24.31
CA ASP A 495 22.45 33.92 -24.66
C ASP A 495 22.43 34.30 -26.15
N ALA A 496 22.20 33.32 -27.03
CA ALA A 496 22.07 33.55 -28.47
C ALA A 496 20.87 34.46 -28.81
N LEU A 497 19.74 34.27 -28.12
CA LEU A 497 18.56 35.12 -28.25
C LEU A 497 18.83 36.55 -27.75
N SER A 498 19.60 36.69 -26.66
CA SER A 498 20.00 38.00 -26.14
C SER A 498 20.97 38.73 -27.06
N ASP A 499 21.83 38.02 -27.79
CA ASP A 499 22.67 38.63 -28.83
C ASP A 499 21.84 39.10 -30.03
N ARG A 500 20.85 38.29 -30.44
CA ARG A 500 19.95 38.61 -31.57
C ARG A 500 19.01 39.78 -31.27
N LEU A 501 18.34 39.78 -30.12
CA LEU A 501 17.35 40.79 -29.75
C LEU A 501 17.94 42.05 -29.10
N ARG A 502 19.20 41.98 -28.62
CA ARG A 502 19.90 43.06 -27.89
C ARG A 502 19.14 43.61 -26.66
N ARG A 503 18.16 42.87 -26.14
CA ARG A 503 17.26 43.26 -25.03
C ARG A 503 17.22 42.18 -23.93
N PRO A 504 18.32 41.94 -23.19
CA PRO A 504 18.38 40.89 -22.16
C PRO A 504 17.31 41.04 -21.07
N GLY A 505 16.95 42.27 -20.68
CA GLY A 505 15.91 42.52 -19.67
C GLY A 505 14.52 42.04 -20.09
N PHE A 506 14.16 42.17 -21.38
CA PHE A 506 12.88 41.67 -21.90
C PHE A 506 12.83 40.14 -21.94
N ILE A 507 13.95 39.51 -22.31
CA ILE A 507 14.09 38.04 -22.29
C ILE A 507 13.96 37.51 -20.87
N LEU A 508 14.61 38.14 -19.89
CA LEU A 508 14.50 37.77 -18.48
C LEU A 508 13.07 37.94 -17.94
N TRP A 509 12.34 38.97 -18.37
CA TRP A 509 10.91 39.11 -18.08
C TRP A 509 10.07 37.97 -18.66
N GLY A 510 10.31 37.59 -19.92
CA GLY A 510 9.64 36.44 -20.55
C GLY A 510 9.92 35.12 -19.83
N VAL A 511 11.18 34.88 -19.44
CA VAL A 511 11.55 33.72 -18.61
C VAL A 511 10.86 33.76 -17.24
N GLY A 512 10.79 34.94 -16.61
CA GLY A 512 10.07 35.15 -15.35
C GLY A 512 8.58 34.78 -15.46
N LEU A 513 7.90 35.24 -16.51
CA LEU A 513 6.50 34.91 -16.79
C LEU A 513 6.30 33.40 -17.02
N LEU A 514 7.18 32.75 -17.80
CA LEU A 514 7.17 31.29 -17.97
C LEU A 514 7.43 30.53 -16.66
N CYS A 515 8.14 31.13 -15.71
CA CYS A 515 8.42 30.52 -14.41
C CYS A 515 7.27 30.66 -13.39
N LEU A 516 6.34 31.62 -13.56
CA LEU A 516 5.25 31.85 -12.59
C LEU A 516 4.43 30.58 -12.27
N PRO A 517 4.04 29.72 -13.23
CA PRO A 517 3.27 28.50 -12.94
C PRO A 517 4.07 27.42 -12.18
N ALA A 518 5.41 27.54 -12.07
CA ALA A 518 6.23 26.61 -11.29
C ALA A 518 6.37 27.01 -9.81
N VAL A 519 6.15 28.30 -9.48
CA VAL A 519 6.28 28.84 -8.12
C VAL A 519 5.38 28.13 -7.10
N PRO A 520 4.08 27.83 -7.39
CA PRO A 520 3.23 27.11 -6.44
C PRO A 520 3.81 25.77 -6.02
N SER A 521 4.36 24.98 -6.96
CA SER A 521 4.92 23.66 -6.65
C SER A 521 6.00 23.72 -5.56
N VAL A 522 6.98 24.61 -5.73
CA VAL A 522 8.11 24.72 -4.79
C VAL A 522 7.69 25.29 -3.44
N LEU A 523 6.81 26.30 -3.43
CA LEU A 523 6.34 26.88 -2.16
C LEU A 523 5.48 25.90 -1.37
N LEU A 524 4.61 25.14 -2.05
CA LEU A 524 3.75 24.13 -1.42
C LEU A 524 4.57 22.93 -0.92
N ASP A 525 5.55 22.46 -1.69
CA ASP A 525 6.50 21.44 -1.22
C ASP A 525 7.30 21.96 -0.02
N ALA A 526 7.92 23.14 -0.10
CA ALA A 526 8.70 23.73 0.99
C ALA A 526 7.88 23.89 2.28
N TYR A 527 6.63 24.34 2.16
CA TYR A 527 5.68 24.43 3.27
C TYR A 527 5.36 23.04 3.86
N ASN A 528 5.02 22.07 3.01
CA ASN A 528 4.67 20.71 3.44
C ASN A 528 5.84 19.99 4.13
N TYR A 529 7.07 20.14 3.61
CA TYR A 529 8.28 19.62 4.24
C TYR A 529 8.64 20.33 5.55
N ALA A 530 8.32 21.62 5.68
CA ALA A 530 8.56 22.37 6.91
C ALA A 530 7.51 22.11 8.01
N PHE A 531 6.26 21.80 7.66
CA PHE A 531 5.14 21.75 8.62
C PHE A 531 4.60 20.34 8.87
N SER A 532 5.29 19.59 9.75
CA SER A 532 4.97 18.22 10.16
C SER A 532 3.79 18.07 11.14
N ALA A 533 2.72 18.87 11.00
CA ALA A 533 1.59 18.86 11.94
C ALA A 533 0.39 18.01 11.48
N SER A 534 0.25 17.75 10.17
CA SER A 534 -0.88 17.01 9.59
C SER A 534 -0.76 15.49 9.84
N PRO A 535 -1.70 14.85 10.56
CA PRO A 535 -1.65 13.41 10.83
C PRO A 535 -1.80 12.50 9.60
N ARG A 536 -2.23 13.06 8.46
CA ARG A 536 -2.38 12.33 7.19
C ARG A 536 -1.06 12.20 6.41
N THR A 537 -0.19 13.22 6.48
CA THR A 537 1.09 13.27 5.75
C THR A 537 2.30 13.01 6.64
N THR A 538 2.15 13.12 7.96
CA THR A 538 3.25 12.97 8.92
C THR A 538 3.19 11.62 9.63
N LYS A 539 4.35 10.99 9.81
CA LYS A 539 4.54 9.78 10.61
C LYS A 539 5.07 10.16 11.99
N PHE A 540 4.59 9.50 13.04
CA PHE A 540 4.98 9.80 14.42
C PHE A 540 5.59 8.59 15.08
N ILE A 541 6.75 8.77 15.71
CA ILE A 541 7.28 7.82 16.69
C ILE A 541 6.77 8.25 18.06
N ARG A 542 6.11 7.35 18.80
CA ARG A 542 5.54 7.70 20.10
C ARG A 542 6.65 8.03 21.11
N PRO A 543 6.41 8.92 22.08
CA PRO A 543 7.41 9.22 23.12
C PRO A 543 7.87 7.99 23.90
N GLU A 544 7.02 6.98 24.04
CA GLU A 544 7.26 5.73 24.75
C GLU A 544 8.20 4.81 23.95
N ASP A 545 7.96 4.64 22.64
CA ASP A 545 8.87 3.93 21.75
C ASP A 545 10.24 4.63 21.72
N MET A 546 10.25 5.97 21.60
CA MET A 546 11.50 6.73 21.54
C MET A 546 12.35 6.57 22.83
N LYS A 547 11.71 6.50 24.00
CA LYS A 547 12.39 6.17 25.27
C LYS A 547 13.01 4.76 25.23
N ALA A 548 12.25 3.75 24.80
CA ALA A 548 12.74 2.38 24.70
C ALA A 548 13.89 2.24 23.69
N LEU A 549 13.78 2.88 22.53
CA LEU A 549 14.81 2.91 21.49
C LEU A 549 16.09 3.61 21.98
N THR A 550 15.95 4.73 22.71
CA THR A 550 17.07 5.42 23.36
C THR A 550 17.73 4.53 24.40
N TRP A 551 16.94 3.86 25.24
CA TRP A 551 17.44 2.93 26.25
C TRP A 551 18.21 1.76 25.62
N ILE A 552 17.70 1.17 24.53
CA ILE A 552 18.40 0.14 23.74
C ILE A 552 19.77 0.63 23.28
N ARG A 553 19.80 1.82 22.65
CA ARG A 553 21.04 2.41 22.09
C ARG A 553 22.12 2.56 23.15
N ASP A 554 21.72 2.93 24.36
CA ASP A 554 22.62 3.30 25.44
C ASP A 554 23.04 2.09 26.30
N ASN A 555 22.18 1.09 26.47
CA ASN A 555 22.40 -0.05 27.40
C ASN A 555 22.79 -1.38 26.72
N LEU A 556 22.41 -1.64 25.47
CA LEU A 556 22.67 -2.94 24.82
C LEU A 556 23.97 -2.93 23.98
N PRO A 557 24.61 -4.09 23.70
CA PRO A 557 25.81 -4.17 22.87
C PRO A 557 25.61 -3.58 21.46
N GLU A 558 26.58 -2.83 20.92
CA GLU A 558 26.47 -2.04 19.67
C GLU A 558 26.05 -2.87 18.43
N LYS A 559 26.40 -4.16 18.42
CA LYS A 559 26.20 -5.10 17.31
C LYS A 559 25.01 -6.05 17.51
N SER A 560 24.21 -5.89 18.57
CA SER A 560 23.11 -6.82 18.86
C SER A 560 22.03 -6.81 17.78
N VAL A 561 21.46 -7.98 17.53
CA VAL A 561 20.25 -8.14 16.71
C VAL A 561 19.03 -8.08 17.62
N ILE A 562 18.08 -7.22 17.27
CA ILE A 562 16.82 -7.05 18.00
C ILE A 562 15.67 -7.34 17.05
N LEU A 563 14.73 -8.17 17.50
CA LEU A 563 13.54 -8.51 16.75
C LEU A 563 12.38 -7.57 17.08
N ASP A 564 11.79 -6.95 16.06
CA ASP A 564 10.50 -6.26 16.08
C ASP A 564 9.60 -6.78 14.93
N LYS A 565 8.33 -6.37 14.88
CA LYS A 565 7.45 -6.76 13.76
C LYS A 565 7.97 -6.14 12.43
N PRO A 566 8.20 -6.94 11.37
CA PRO A 566 8.51 -6.41 10.04
C PRO A 566 7.26 -5.85 9.36
N PHE A 567 7.39 -4.78 8.57
CA PHE A 567 6.25 -4.04 7.99
C PHE A 567 6.22 -4.01 6.47
N GLY A 568 5.01 -3.86 5.92
CA GLY A 568 4.79 -3.57 4.50
C GLY A 568 4.87 -4.79 3.57
N PHE A 569 4.85 -5.99 4.14
CA PHE A 569 4.74 -7.27 3.45
C PHE A 569 3.29 -7.75 3.30
N ASP A 570 2.44 -7.45 4.29
CA ASP A 570 1.04 -7.85 4.29
C ASP A 570 0.15 -6.75 3.68
N LYS A 571 -0.85 -7.13 2.86
CA LYS A 571 -1.75 -6.15 2.19
C LYS A 571 -2.58 -5.31 3.16
N THR A 572 -2.74 -5.78 4.39
CA THR A 572 -3.45 -5.13 5.51
C THR A 572 -2.59 -4.12 6.26
N ASP A 573 -1.25 -4.20 6.16
CA ASP A 573 -0.29 -3.24 6.73
C ASP A 573 -0.28 -1.92 5.92
N LYS A 574 -1.43 -1.22 5.89
CA LYS A 574 -1.63 0.09 5.25
C LYS A 574 -0.74 1.21 5.84
N LYS A 575 0.01 0.91 6.91
CA LYS A 575 0.98 1.81 7.55
C LYS A 575 2.37 1.20 7.40
N LEU A 576 3.14 1.65 6.39
CA LEU A 576 4.60 1.56 6.49
C LEU A 576 5.04 2.23 7.80
N ASN A 577 5.62 1.43 8.68
CA ASN A 577 6.46 1.84 9.80
C ASN A 577 7.89 1.56 9.37
N TYR A 578 8.70 2.61 9.33
CA TYR A 578 10.12 2.51 9.01
C TYR A 578 10.88 1.67 10.04
N ALA A 579 12.07 1.19 9.68
CA ALA A 579 12.98 0.44 10.53
C ALA A 579 13.46 1.24 11.78
N LYS A 580 12.58 1.32 12.79
CA LYS A 580 12.76 2.03 14.07
C LYS A 580 13.99 1.54 14.84
N ILE A 581 14.24 0.23 14.79
CA ILE A 581 15.35 -0.44 15.47
C ILE A 581 16.73 -0.03 14.89
N PRO A 582 17.00 -0.17 13.58
CA PRO A 582 18.18 0.42 12.92
C PRO A 582 18.34 1.92 13.11
N THR A 583 17.25 2.69 13.01
CA THR A 583 17.35 4.16 12.95
C THR A 583 17.64 4.80 14.31
N PHE A 584 16.84 4.47 15.33
CA PHE A 584 16.88 5.17 16.63
C PHE A 584 17.60 4.37 17.72
N ALA A 585 17.37 3.05 17.74
CA ALA A 585 18.10 2.14 18.63
C ALA A 585 19.52 1.85 18.13
N GLN A 586 19.80 2.08 16.83
CA GLN A 586 21.11 1.86 16.21
C GLN A 586 21.56 0.39 16.32
N ARG A 587 20.61 -0.54 16.22
CA ARG A 587 20.83 -2.00 16.29
C ARG A 587 20.33 -2.68 15.02
N ARG A 588 20.87 -3.85 14.73
CA ARG A 588 20.45 -4.63 13.55
C ARG A 588 19.09 -5.26 13.86
N THR A 589 18.23 -5.40 12.87
CA THR A 589 17.01 -6.22 12.99
C THR A 589 17.15 -7.50 12.17
N ALA A 590 16.44 -8.56 12.59
CA ALA A 590 16.42 -9.82 11.84
C ALA A 590 15.79 -9.62 10.45
N LEU A 591 14.74 -8.79 10.37
CA LEU A 591 14.06 -8.39 9.15
C LEU A 591 13.45 -6.98 9.32
N GLY A 592 13.87 -6.03 8.48
CA GLY A 592 13.33 -4.67 8.39
C GLY A 592 12.04 -4.60 7.57
N ASP A 593 11.68 -3.39 7.12
CA ASP A 593 10.52 -3.22 6.25
C ASP A 593 10.81 -3.65 4.80
N ARG A 594 9.73 -3.87 4.02
CA ARG A 594 9.84 -4.30 2.62
C ARG A 594 10.72 -3.39 1.77
N LEU A 595 10.59 -2.06 1.89
CA LEU A 595 11.35 -1.14 1.05
C LEU A 595 12.83 -1.11 1.43
N ASP A 596 13.15 -1.20 2.72
CA ASP A 596 14.53 -1.23 3.20
C ASP A 596 15.25 -2.53 2.78
N THR A 597 14.55 -3.68 2.84
CA THR A 597 15.10 -4.96 2.35
C THR A 597 15.25 -5.03 0.83
N GLU A 598 14.29 -4.50 0.07
CA GLU A 598 14.38 -4.38 -1.40
C GLU A 598 15.55 -3.46 -1.80
N ASN A 599 15.70 -2.32 -1.13
CA ASN A 599 16.81 -1.39 -1.39
C ASN A 599 18.18 -1.98 -1.04
N ALA A 600 18.27 -2.76 0.03
CA ALA A 600 19.49 -3.49 0.39
C ALA A 600 19.74 -4.76 -0.45
N GLN A 601 18.97 -4.98 -1.53
CA GLN A 601 19.11 -6.07 -2.50
C GLN A 601 19.00 -7.48 -1.87
N VAL A 602 18.17 -7.62 -0.82
CA VAL A 602 17.91 -8.92 -0.20
C VAL A 602 16.95 -9.75 -1.08
N PRO A 603 17.26 -11.03 -1.39
CA PRO A 603 16.38 -11.88 -2.19
C PRO A 603 14.97 -12.05 -1.58
N ALA A 604 13.93 -11.89 -2.41
CA ALA A 604 12.53 -11.99 -1.99
C ALA A 604 12.19 -13.34 -1.32
N GLU A 605 12.81 -14.45 -1.75
CA GLU A 605 12.64 -15.77 -1.15
C GLU A 605 13.20 -15.85 0.27
N GLN A 606 14.39 -15.28 0.51
CA GLN A 606 14.99 -15.20 1.85
C GLN A 606 14.14 -14.31 2.77
N VAL A 607 13.63 -13.19 2.26
CA VAL A 607 12.72 -12.29 2.97
C VAL A 607 11.42 -13.00 3.35
N ALA A 608 10.78 -13.71 2.41
CA ALA A 608 9.55 -14.45 2.66
C ALA A 608 9.75 -15.58 3.69
N SER A 609 10.83 -16.36 3.55
CA SER A 609 11.19 -17.40 4.52
C SER A 609 11.41 -16.83 5.92
N ARG A 610 12.16 -15.71 6.03
CA ARG A 610 12.43 -15.09 7.32
C ARG A 610 11.20 -14.41 7.93
N LYS A 611 10.29 -13.85 7.12
CA LYS A 611 8.99 -13.34 7.62
C LYS A 611 8.21 -14.47 8.29
N LYS A 612 8.08 -15.63 7.61
CA LYS A 612 7.39 -16.81 8.14
C LYS A 612 7.97 -17.29 9.47
N ASP A 613 9.29 -17.32 9.59
CA ASP A 613 9.98 -17.64 10.85
C ASP A 613 9.62 -16.65 11.96
N ILE A 614 9.66 -15.34 11.67
CA ILE A 614 9.36 -14.28 12.64
C ILE A 614 7.90 -14.29 13.09
N ASP A 615 6.96 -14.44 12.16
CA ASP A 615 5.53 -14.59 12.48
C ASP A 615 5.34 -15.82 13.39
N THR A 616 5.92 -16.97 13.03
CA THR A 616 5.88 -18.20 13.84
C THR A 616 6.43 -17.98 15.26
N LEU A 617 7.55 -17.24 15.40
CA LEU A 617 8.17 -16.93 16.70
C LEU A 617 7.25 -16.07 17.57
N PHE A 618 6.56 -15.07 16.99
CA PHE A 618 5.63 -14.24 17.74
C PHE A 618 4.33 -14.98 18.09
N GLU A 619 3.77 -15.77 17.17
CA GLU A 619 2.49 -16.48 17.29
C GLU A 619 2.54 -17.71 18.21
N THR A 620 3.61 -18.50 18.17
CA THR A 620 3.68 -19.75 18.94
C THR A 620 3.80 -19.49 20.43
N TYR A 621 3.07 -20.21 21.28
CA TYR A 621 3.31 -20.21 22.73
C TYR A 621 4.50 -21.11 23.13
N ASN A 622 4.87 -22.09 22.29
CA ASN A 622 5.96 -23.03 22.59
C ASN A 622 7.30 -22.29 22.72
N PRO A 623 7.91 -22.24 23.92
CA PRO A 623 9.10 -21.44 24.16
C PRO A 623 10.35 -22.02 23.49
N ALA A 624 10.45 -23.35 23.38
CA ALA A 624 11.58 -24.02 22.73
C ALA A 624 11.58 -23.75 21.22
N LYS A 625 10.41 -23.79 20.56
CA LYS A 625 10.26 -23.44 19.14
C LYS A 625 10.59 -21.96 18.89
N ALA A 626 10.14 -21.06 19.75
CA ALA A 626 10.47 -19.64 19.66
C ALA A 626 11.97 -19.39 19.88
N LEU A 627 12.60 -20.13 20.80
CA LEU A 627 14.03 -20.06 21.09
C LEU A 627 14.89 -20.58 19.93
N ASP A 628 14.54 -21.71 19.30
CA ASP A 628 15.20 -22.23 18.10
C ASP A 628 15.23 -21.17 16.99
N ILE A 629 14.06 -20.60 16.67
CA ILE A 629 13.94 -19.56 15.64
C ILE A 629 14.78 -18.33 16.03
N ALA A 630 14.74 -17.89 17.30
CA ALA A 630 15.54 -16.77 17.77
C ALA A 630 17.04 -17.02 17.58
N LYS A 631 17.55 -18.21 17.96
CA LYS A 631 18.95 -18.60 17.79
C LYS A 631 19.33 -18.70 16.31
N ARG A 632 18.51 -19.33 15.47
CA ARG A 632 18.71 -19.45 14.01
C ARG A 632 18.74 -18.09 13.29
N LEU A 633 18.00 -17.11 13.79
CA LEU A 633 18.00 -15.73 13.28
C LEU A 633 19.05 -14.81 13.96
N GLY A 634 19.83 -15.34 14.91
CA GLY A 634 20.83 -14.56 15.68
C GLY A 634 20.24 -13.50 16.61
N VAL A 635 18.94 -13.58 16.92
CA VAL A 635 18.20 -12.62 17.74
C VAL A 635 18.64 -12.73 19.20
N GLN A 636 19.09 -11.61 19.76
CA GLN A 636 19.54 -11.52 21.16
C GLN A 636 18.50 -10.84 22.06
N TYR A 637 17.64 -10.01 21.48
CA TYR A 637 16.58 -9.30 22.19
C TYR A 637 15.30 -9.22 21.37
N VAL A 638 14.14 -9.25 22.03
CA VAL A 638 12.82 -9.10 21.40
C VAL A 638 12.15 -7.83 21.93
N TYR A 639 11.68 -6.98 21.01
CA TYR A 639 10.90 -5.78 21.30
C TYR A 639 9.41 -6.11 21.26
N VAL A 640 8.68 -5.85 22.35
CA VAL A 640 7.22 -6.07 22.42
C VAL A 640 6.53 -4.76 22.83
N GLY A 641 6.08 -4.01 21.83
CA GLY A 641 5.23 -2.83 22.01
C GLY A 641 3.76 -3.10 21.63
N PRO A 642 2.90 -2.08 21.71
CA PRO A 642 1.49 -2.20 21.32
C PRO A 642 1.21 -2.67 19.89
N THR A 643 2.13 -2.51 18.93
CA THR A 643 1.93 -3.04 17.56
C THR A 643 2.13 -4.54 17.50
N GLU A 644 3.14 -5.05 18.20
CA GLU A 644 3.39 -6.47 18.36
C GLU A 644 2.25 -7.11 19.18
N ARG A 645 1.81 -6.47 20.27
CA ARG A 645 0.66 -6.91 21.09
C ARG A 645 -0.67 -7.00 20.32
N ALA A 646 -0.92 -6.05 19.42
CA ALA A 646 -2.12 -6.07 18.59
C ALA A 646 -2.05 -7.08 17.42
N SER A 647 -0.85 -7.50 17.02
CA SER A 647 -0.67 -8.45 15.89
C SER A 647 -0.62 -9.91 16.36
N TYR A 648 -0.11 -10.18 17.57
CA TYR A 648 0.20 -11.54 18.02
C TYR A 648 -0.29 -11.81 19.47
N PRO A 649 -1.58 -11.62 19.80
CA PRO A 649 -2.04 -11.62 21.20
C PRO A 649 -1.82 -12.96 21.94
N SER A 650 -1.96 -14.10 21.25
CA SER A 650 -1.90 -15.45 21.83
C SER A 650 -0.49 -15.92 22.21
N GLY A 651 0.53 -15.54 21.43
CA GLY A 651 1.90 -16.07 21.61
C GLY A 651 2.80 -15.24 22.53
N LEU A 652 2.41 -14.02 22.94
CA LEU A 652 3.31 -13.10 23.65
C LEU A 652 3.47 -13.38 25.15
N SER A 653 2.57 -14.16 25.76
CA SER A 653 2.62 -14.54 27.17
C SER A 653 3.92 -15.25 27.53
N LYS A 654 4.39 -16.18 26.68
CA LYS A 654 5.64 -16.96 26.84
C LYS A 654 6.86 -16.14 27.25
N PHE A 655 6.96 -14.89 26.79
CA PHE A 655 8.09 -14.01 27.09
C PHE A 655 8.13 -13.58 28.58
N ASN A 656 7.00 -13.66 29.29
CA ASN A 656 6.92 -13.44 30.74
C ASN A 656 6.92 -14.76 31.51
N ASP A 657 6.30 -15.81 30.96
CA ASP A 657 6.08 -17.09 31.65
C ASP A 657 7.34 -17.96 31.73
N PHE A 658 8.28 -17.77 30.80
CA PHE A 658 9.58 -18.46 30.75
C PHE A 658 10.75 -17.46 30.92
N PRO A 659 10.89 -16.79 32.09
CA PRO A 659 11.93 -15.78 32.31
C PRO A 659 13.36 -16.35 32.27
N ASN A 660 13.49 -17.67 32.42
CA ASN A 660 14.74 -18.44 32.29
C ASN A 660 15.26 -18.47 30.85
N LEU A 661 14.37 -18.27 29.87
CA LEU A 661 14.66 -18.20 28.42
C LEU A 661 14.53 -16.78 27.87
N PHE A 662 13.59 -16.00 28.42
CA PHE A 662 13.21 -14.67 27.95
C PHE A 662 13.25 -13.67 29.11
N ARG A 663 14.44 -13.24 29.50
CA ARG A 663 14.58 -12.33 30.64
C ARG A 663 14.10 -10.92 30.26
N GLN A 664 13.01 -10.45 30.87
CA GLN A 664 12.60 -9.05 30.69
C GLN A 664 13.64 -8.09 31.31
N ILE A 665 14.25 -7.24 30.48
CA ILE A 665 15.29 -6.28 30.88
C ILE A 665 14.81 -4.83 30.88
N TYR A 666 13.66 -4.56 30.25
CA TYR A 666 13.01 -3.25 30.23
C TYR A 666 11.50 -3.43 30.22
N ARG A 667 10.78 -2.60 30.98
CA ARG A 667 9.31 -2.48 30.93
C ARG A 667 8.91 -1.06 31.30
N GLN A 668 8.38 -0.30 30.34
CA GLN A 668 7.83 1.03 30.60
C GLN A 668 6.75 1.39 29.57
N ALA A 669 5.64 1.97 30.03
CA ALA A 669 4.61 2.59 29.19
C ALA A 669 4.15 1.73 27.99
N GLY A 670 3.83 0.45 28.24
CA GLY A 670 3.33 -0.50 27.23
C GLY A 670 4.40 -1.24 26.41
N VAL A 671 5.67 -0.82 26.49
CA VAL A 671 6.80 -1.48 25.83
C VAL A 671 7.56 -2.36 26.81
N SER A 672 7.81 -3.62 26.42
CA SER A 672 8.73 -4.55 27.09
C SER A 672 9.87 -4.93 26.14
N ILE A 673 11.06 -5.18 26.69
CA ILE A 673 12.19 -5.76 25.97
C ILE A 673 12.67 -7.00 26.73
N PHE A 674 12.82 -8.11 26.01
CA PHE A 674 13.25 -9.40 26.54
C PHE A 674 14.62 -9.76 25.96
N GLN A 675 15.53 -10.27 26.78
CA GLN A 675 16.80 -10.86 26.39
C GLN A 675 16.62 -12.36 26.19
N ILE A 676 17.14 -12.90 25.10
CA ILE A 676 17.23 -14.35 24.87
C ILE A 676 18.37 -14.93 25.71
N LEU A 677 18.10 -16.05 26.40
CA LEU A 677 19.06 -16.77 27.24
C LEU A 677 19.28 -18.22 26.75
N ASP A 678 20.47 -18.75 27.00
CA ASP A 678 20.83 -20.14 26.74
C ASP A 678 20.44 -21.08 27.91
N GLY A 679 19.17 -21.05 28.30
CA GLY A 679 18.59 -21.95 29.30
C GLY A 679 17.80 -23.12 28.69
N GLU A 680 17.35 -24.03 29.55
CA GLU A 680 16.30 -25.03 29.23
C GLU A 680 14.90 -24.52 29.64
N PRO A 681 13.82 -25.00 29.01
CA PRO A 681 12.44 -24.55 29.28
C PRO A 681 11.88 -25.06 30.62
N GLU A 682 12.39 -24.54 31.74
CA GLU A 682 11.78 -24.73 33.06
C GLU A 682 10.65 -23.72 33.31
N LEU A 683 9.46 -24.22 33.66
CA LEU A 683 8.32 -23.42 34.13
C LEU A 683 8.59 -22.89 35.54
N VAL A 684 8.66 -21.56 35.69
CA VAL A 684 8.73 -20.95 37.02
C VAL A 684 7.35 -20.97 37.66
N SER A 685 7.19 -21.75 38.73
CA SER A 685 5.97 -21.74 39.54
C SER A 685 5.84 -20.40 40.29
N LEU A 686 5.11 -19.47 39.69
CA LEU A 686 4.67 -18.23 40.33
C LEU A 686 3.79 -18.59 41.52
N ARG A 687 4.35 -18.53 42.73
CA ARG A 687 3.60 -18.71 43.99
C ARG A 687 2.49 -17.66 44.09
N PRO A 688 1.21 -18.06 44.20
CA PRO A 688 0.17 -17.14 44.64
C PRO A 688 0.38 -16.80 46.12
N SER A 689 0.03 -15.56 46.49
CA SER A 689 -0.28 -15.24 47.89
C SER A 689 -1.44 -16.13 48.37
N PRO A 690 -1.48 -16.54 49.65
CA PRO A 690 -2.35 -17.64 50.08
C PRO A 690 -3.84 -17.28 50.00
N PRO A 691 -4.69 -18.14 49.41
CA PRO A 691 -6.13 -18.10 49.65
C PRO A 691 -6.45 -18.68 51.05
N GLU A 692 -7.50 -18.19 51.68
CA GLU A 692 -8.01 -18.76 52.93
C GLU A 692 -8.62 -20.17 52.73
N LYS A 693 -8.68 -20.92 53.83
CA LYS A 693 -8.94 -22.37 53.85
C LYS A 693 -10.42 -22.70 53.61
N THR A 694 -10.67 -23.79 52.89
CA THR A 694 -11.38 -25.01 53.34
C THR A 694 -11.32 -26.06 52.21
N SER A 695 -10.40 -27.02 52.24
CA SER A 695 -10.56 -28.37 52.84
C SER A 695 -11.59 -29.28 52.16
N TYR A 696 -11.13 -30.31 51.44
CA TYR A 696 -11.68 -31.68 51.51
C TYR A 696 -10.56 -32.71 51.23
N GLN A 697 -10.74 -33.95 51.70
CA GLN A 697 -9.67 -34.95 51.81
C GLN A 697 -9.51 -35.82 50.54
N ALA A 698 -8.29 -36.33 50.34
CA ALA A 698 -7.95 -37.26 49.28
C ALA A 698 -8.48 -38.68 49.53
N LYS A 699 -8.66 -39.45 48.45
CA LYS A 699 -8.70 -40.91 48.47
C LYS A 699 -7.85 -41.51 47.34
N GLU A 700 -7.43 -42.75 47.52
CA GLU A 700 -6.25 -43.35 46.89
C GLU A 700 -6.39 -43.62 45.39
N VAL A 701 -5.27 -43.46 44.66
CA VAL A 701 -5.11 -43.96 43.28
C VAL A 701 -4.46 -45.33 43.33
N ILE A 702 -5.16 -46.35 42.81
CA ILE A 702 -4.58 -47.68 42.59
C ILE A 702 -3.79 -47.66 41.27
N GLN A 703 -2.48 -47.88 41.33
CA GLN A 703 -1.68 -48.16 40.13
C GLN A 703 -1.92 -49.59 39.65
N ILE A 704 -2.12 -49.76 38.34
CA ILE A 704 -1.98 -51.06 37.68
C ILE A 704 -0.84 -50.94 36.66
N GLN A 705 0.29 -51.59 36.96
CA GLN A 705 1.32 -51.89 35.97
C GLN A 705 0.89 -53.13 35.16
N VAL A 706 1.02 -53.07 33.84
CA VAL A 706 1.03 -54.26 32.99
C VAL A 706 2.36 -54.30 32.24
N ALA A 707 3.18 -55.30 32.56
CA ALA A 707 4.39 -55.61 31.81
C ALA A 707 4.07 -56.55 30.65
N LEU A 708 4.72 -56.35 29.51
CA LEU A 708 4.72 -57.32 28.40
C LEU A 708 6.15 -57.66 28.01
N GLN A 709 6.44 -58.97 27.95
CA GLN A 709 7.74 -59.51 27.58
C GLN A 709 7.90 -59.59 26.06
N ASN A 710 9.09 -59.26 25.56
CA ASN A 710 9.50 -59.56 24.18
C ASN A 710 9.52 -61.08 23.92
N GLN A 711 8.92 -61.55 22.82
CA GLN A 711 9.45 -62.62 21.95
C GLN A 711 8.97 -62.48 20.49
N ASN A 712 9.62 -63.22 19.59
CA ASN A 712 9.80 -62.95 18.14
C ASN A 712 8.67 -63.33 17.17
N TYR A 713 8.60 -62.56 16.06
CA TYR A 713 8.35 -62.92 14.64
C TYR A 713 7.29 -63.95 14.18
N ASN A 714 6.55 -63.52 13.15
CA ASN A 714 6.00 -64.29 12.01
C ASN A 714 5.07 -65.48 12.29
N HIS A 715 3.76 -65.22 12.37
CA HIS A 715 2.69 -65.89 11.60
C HIS A 715 1.36 -65.12 11.79
N PRO A 716 0.39 -65.18 10.86
CA PRO A 716 -0.90 -64.52 11.04
C PRO A 716 -1.78 -65.32 12.02
N VAL A 717 -2.05 -64.76 13.20
CA VAL A 717 -2.96 -65.36 14.18
C VAL A 717 -4.40 -65.04 13.80
N GLN A 718 -5.16 -66.06 13.41
CA GLN A 718 -6.63 -65.98 13.38
C GLN A 718 -7.17 -65.94 14.82
N VAL A 719 -8.13 -65.05 15.07
CA VAL A 719 -8.90 -65.05 16.32
C VAL A 719 -10.37 -65.29 15.96
N GLU A 720 -10.84 -66.52 16.17
CA GLU A 720 -12.26 -66.85 16.09
C GLU A 720 -13.02 -66.28 17.29
N LEU A 721 -14.14 -65.61 17.03
CA LEU A 721 -15.11 -65.25 18.07
C LEU A 721 -16.08 -66.43 18.28
N THR A 722 -15.84 -67.24 19.30
CA THR A 722 -16.85 -68.21 19.80
C THR A 722 -17.54 -67.66 21.05
N PRO A 723 -18.89 -67.59 21.09
CA PRO A 723 -19.61 -67.14 22.27
C PRO A 723 -19.66 -68.24 23.33
N ARG A 724 -19.16 -67.97 24.53
CA ARG A 724 -19.43 -68.80 25.72
C ARG A 724 -20.35 -68.08 26.69
N MET A 725 -21.60 -68.52 26.72
CA MET A 725 -22.46 -68.28 27.89
C MET A 725 -21.89 -69.00 29.11
N GLN A 726 -22.01 -68.40 30.28
CA GLN A 726 -22.05 -69.15 31.53
C GLN A 726 -23.07 -68.50 32.49
N ARG A 727 -24.14 -69.23 32.82
CA ARG A 727 -25.17 -68.83 33.80
C ARG A 727 -24.84 -69.38 35.18
N VAL A 728 -24.75 -68.49 36.19
CA VAL A 728 -25.19 -68.62 37.61
C VAL A 728 -25.39 -67.18 38.12
N GLY A 729 -26.43 -66.79 38.87
CA GLY A 729 -27.65 -67.48 39.32
C GLY A 729 -28.68 -66.47 39.88
N ASP A 730 -29.85 -66.97 40.26
CA ASP A 730 -31.02 -66.23 40.80
C ASP A 730 -31.08 -66.25 42.36
N PRO A 731 -32.06 -65.61 43.07
CA PRO A 731 -33.16 -64.73 42.63
C PRO A 731 -33.36 -63.40 43.45
N GLY A 732 -34.25 -62.48 43.01
CA GLY A 732 -34.51 -61.25 43.81
C GLY A 732 -35.63 -60.23 43.46
N VAL A 733 -36.76 -60.60 42.82
CA VAL A 733 -38.09 -59.91 42.92
C VAL A 733 -38.13 -58.35 42.78
N SER A 734 -38.24 -57.78 41.57
CA SER A 734 -39.48 -57.37 40.85
C SER A 734 -40.04 -55.94 41.08
N ALA A 735 -40.06 -55.11 40.02
CA ALA A 735 -41.15 -54.17 39.70
C ALA A 735 -41.05 -53.72 38.22
N GLN A 736 -42.19 -53.64 37.55
CA GLN A 736 -42.40 -53.57 36.10
C GLN A 736 -41.96 -52.26 35.42
N SER A 737 -41.60 -52.34 34.12
CA SER A 737 -41.74 -51.26 33.14
C SER A 737 -42.06 -51.84 31.74
N PRO A 738 -43.00 -51.26 30.97
CA PRO A 738 -43.45 -51.77 29.65
C PRO A 738 -42.55 -51.29 28.48
N PRO A 739 -42.76 -51.74 27.22
CA PRO A 739 -41.65 -52.22 26.38
C PRO A 739 -41.03 -51.23 25.39
N LEU A 740 -39.78 -51.51 25.01
CA LEU A 740 -39.07 -50.94 23.86
C LEU A 740 -39.54 -51.61 22.52
N PRO A 741 -39.72 -50.83 21.43
CA PRO A 741 -39.87 -51.37 20.07
C PRO A 741 -38.55 -51.98 19.52
N PRO A 742 -38.60 -52.75 18.42
CA PRO A 742 -37.54 -53.69 18.06
C PRO A 742 -36.36 -53.06 17.29
N ALA A 743 -35.20 -53.72 17.40
CA ALA A 743 -33.98 -53.36 16.69
C ALA A 743 -34.13 -53.44 15.15
N SER A 744 -33.76 -52.37 14.47
CA SER A 744 -33.51 -52.36 13.02
C SER A 744 -32.04 -52.66 12.73
N GLN A 745 -31.79 -53.82 12.10
CA GLN A 745 -30.47 -54.17 11.58
C GLN A 745 -30.14 -53.33 10.34
N ILE A 746 -28.97 -52.68 10.30
CA ILE A 746 -28.40 -52.15 9.06
C ILE A 746 -27.42 -53.17 8.49
N ARG A 747 -27.63 -53.54 7.22
CA ARG A 747 -26.72 -54.43 6.48
C ARG A 747 -25.56 -53.61 5.92
N LEU A 748 -24.33 -54.08 6.14
CA LEU A 748 -23.17 -53.60 5.38
C LEU A 748 -23.18 -54.25 3.98
N GLY A 749 -23.15 -53.42 2.93
CA GLY A 749 -23.00 -53.85 1.55
C GLY A 749 -21.51 -54.03 1.18
N PRO A 750 -21.14 -55.00 0.32
CA PRO A 750 -19.74 -55.26 0.01
C PRO A 750 -19.26 -54.45 -1.21
N LYS A 751 -18.34 -53.50 -1.00
CA LYS A 751 -17.32 -53.06 -1.97
C LYS A 751 -16.19 -52.30 -1.26
N GLU A 752 -15.02 -52.29 -1.89
CA GLU A 752 -13.73 -52.02 -1.23
C GLU A 752 -13.46 -50.53 -0.99
N GLU A 753 -13.54 -50.07 0.27
CA GLU A 753 -12.89 -48.82 0.68
C GLU A 753 -11.38 -49.02 0.89
N LYS A 754 -10.56 -48.19 0.22
CA LYS A 754 -9.11 -48.17 0.41
C LYS A 754 -8.70 -47.31 1.60
N VAL A 755 -8.69 -47.90 2.79
CA VAL A 755 -8.08 -47.27 3.98
C VAL A 755 -6.56 -47.12 3.77
N THR A 756 -6.07 -45.87 3.69
CA THR A 756 -4.64 -45.57 3.60
C THR A 756 -4.06 -45.32 4.99
N ILE A 757 -3.45 -46.35 5.58
CA ILE A 757 -2.82 -46.26 6.90
C ILE A 757 -1.42 -45.65 6.77
N LEU A 758 -1.26 -44.37 7.14
CA LEU A 758 0.05 -43.75 7.32
C LEU A 758 0.60 -44.10 8.70
N ARG A 759 1.64 -44.94 8.75
CA ARG A 759 2.39 -45.21 10.00
C ARG A 759 3.43 -44.12 10.24
N VAL A 760 3.15 -43.22 11.17
CA VAL A 760 4.16 -42.27 11.70
C VAL A 760 4.78 -42.88 12.97
N PRO A 761 6.12 -42.97 13.08
CA PRO A 761 6.76 -43.43 14.32
C PRO A 761 6.70 -42.33 15.39
N ALA A 762 6.22 -42.66 16.58
CA ALA A 762 6.26 -41.75 17.72
C ALA A 762 7.72 -41.55 18.19
N PRO A 763 8.19 -40.32 18.51
CA PRO A 763 9.61 -40.07 18.75
C PRO A 763 10.24 -40.77 19.96
N GLU A 764 9.44 -41.26 20.92
CA GLU A 764 9.91 -41.65 22.25
C GLU A 764 9.76 -43.14 22.60
N ASN A 765 9.24 -44.00 21.70
CA ASN A 765 9.21 -45.45 21.95
C ASN A 765 9.21 -46.29 20.65
N PRO A 766 10.30 -47.00 20.29
CA PRO A 766 10.45 -47.69 18.99
C PRO A 766 9.49 -48.85 18.70
N GLY A 767 8.60 -49.22 19.63
CA GLY A 767 7.60 -50.28 19.47
C GLY A 767 6.15 -49.80 19.35
N ALA A 768 5.87 -48.51 19.55
CA ALA A 768 4.52 -47.97 19.58
C ALA A 768 4.21 -47.14 18.31
N TYR A 769 3.28 -47.61 17.50
CA TYR A 769 2.67 -46.80 16.44
C TYR A 769 1.43 -46.12 17.01
N GLN A 770 1.33 -44.79 16.91
CA GLN A 770 0.03 -44.15 17.00
C GLN A 770 -0.77 -44.53 15.73
N VAL A 771 -1.93 -45.15 15.93
CA VAL A 771 -2.95 -45.25 14.88
C VAL A 771 -3.78 -43.98 14.99
N GLU A 772 -3.31 -42.92 14.32
CA GLU A 772 -4.12 -41.73 14.13
C GLU A 772 -5.15 -42.03 13.04
N ILE A 773 -6.40 -42.24 13.44
CA ILE A 773 -7.52 -42.28 12.49
C ILE A 773 -7.79 -40.83 12.09
N LEU A 774 -7.08 -40.35 11.08
CA LEU A 774 -7.53 -39.21 10.28
C LEU A 774 -8.81 -39.67 9.57
N GLY A 775 -9.95 -39.45 10.23
CA GLY A 775 -11.27 -39.90 9.85
C GLY A 775 -11.80 -39.19 8.61
N ARG A 776 -11.18 -39.41 7.46
CA ARG A 776 -11.72 -38.99 6.17
C ARG A 776 -12.78 -40.00 5.74
N VAL A 777 -14.03 -39.75 6.15
CA VAL A 777 -15.19 -40.52 5.71
C VAL A 777 -15.56 -40.05 4.31
N VAL A 778 -15.32 -40.89 3.30
CA VAL A 778 -15.68 -40.62 1.89
C VAL A 778 -16.90 -41.46 1.54
N LEU A 779 -18.08 -40.84 1.49
CA LEU A 779 -19.34 -41.52 1.20
C LEU A 779 -19.56 -41.68 -0.31
N GLU A 780 -18.86 -42.62 -0.95
CA GLU A 780 -19.13 -43.01 -2.34
C GLU A 780 -20.37 -43.93 -2.44
N GLY A 781 -21.54 -43.33 -2.67
CA GLY A 781 -22.74 -44.09 -3.03
C GLY A 781 -24.01 -43.25 -3.20
N GLU A 782 -24.60 -43.28 -4.40
CA GLU A 782 -25.99 -42.85 -4.60
C GLU A 782 -26.94 -43.82 -3.89
N HIS A 783 -27.35 -43.55 -2.65
CA HIS A 783 -28.69 -43.90 -2.10
C HIS A 783 -28.89 -43.39 -0.64
N GLN A 784 -29.94 -42.57 -0.45
CA GLN A 784 -30.65 -42.29 0.82
C GLN A 784 -29.82 -42.22 2.14
N MET A 785 -29.23 -41.05 2.42
CA MET A 785 -28.69 -40.74 3.76
C MET A 785 -29.76 -40.23 4.73
N GLY A 786 -30.03 -40.98 5.79
CA GLY A 786 -30.85 -40.56 6.92
C GLY A 786 -30.04 -40.43 8.21
N ARG A 787 -29.72 -39.19 8.61
CA ARG A 787 -29.11 -38.75 9.88
C ARG A 787 -27.71 -39.33 10.22
N ILE A 788 -26.72 -38.44 10.36
CA ILE A 788 -25.38 -38.72 10.91
C ILE A 788 -25.25 -37.98 12.25
N SER A 789 -24.52 -38.52 13.25
CA SER A 789 -24.26 -37.83 14.52
C SER A 789 -22.81 -38.00 14.96
N PHE A 790 -22.28 -37.01 15.69
CA PHE A 790 -20.91 -36.97 16.20
C PHE A 790 -20.91 -36.48 17.65
N GLU A 791 -20.46 -37.32 18.59
CA GLU A 791 -20.39 -37.04 20.02
C GLU A 791 -19.22 -36.08 20.35
N ALA A 792 -19.43 -35.11 21.25
CA ALA A 792 -18.54 -33.95 21.45
C ALA A 792 -17.23 -34.26 22.21
N GLU A 793 -17.22 -35.35 22.96
CA GLU A 793 -16.07 -35.91 23.67
C GLU A 793 -15.03 -36.54 22.71
N ASP A 794 -15.48 -37.00 21.54
CA ASP A 794 -14.65 -37.55 20.46
C ASP A 794 -14.14 -36.47 19.48
N LEU A 795 -14.70 -35.25 19.53
CA LEU A 795 -14.30 -34.14 18.68
C LEU A 795 -13.13 -33.32 19.27
N PRO A 796 -12.20 -32.81 18.43
CA PRO A 796 -11.17 -31.87 18.84
C PRO A 796 -11.70 -30.61 19.56
N SER A 797 -10.92 -30.07 20.50
CA SER A 797 -11.30 -28.92 21.32
C SER A 797 -10.10 -27.99 21.61
N HIS A 798 -10.31 -26.67 21.62
CA HIS A 798 -9.32 -25.68 22.07
C HIS A 798 -9.47 -25.33 23.57
N THR A 799 -10.66 -25.50 24.13
CA THR A 799 -10.98 -25.25 25.55
C THR A 799 -12.02 -26.26 26.03
N GLY A 800 -12.27 -26.32 27.34
CA GLY A 800 -13.22 -27.25 27.96
C GLY A 800 -12.64 -28.63 28.30
N GLN A 801 -13.41 -29.40 29.08
CA GLN A 801 -13.04 -30.71 29.61
C GLN A 801 -14.20 -31.69 29.49
N ASN A 802 -13.90 -32.98 29.30
CA ASN A 802 -14.92 -34.03 29.34
C ASN A 802 -15.32 -34.30 30.79
N MET A 803 -16.62 -34.16 31.11
CA MET A 803 -17.17 -34.43 32.45
C MET A 803 -18.31 -35.43 32.38
N PRO A 804 -18.45 -36.35 33.36
CA PRO A 804 -19.59 -37.25 33.42
C PRO A 804 -20.91 -36.48 33.61
N ASP A 805 -21.89 -36.73 32.75
CA ASP A 805 -23.22 -36.11 32.79
C ASP A 805 -24.30 -37.17 32.49
N PRO A 806 -25.18 -37.53 33.45
CA PRO A 806 -26.15 -38.59 33.24
C PRO A 806 -27.26 -38.32 32.20
N GLU A 807 -27.35 -37.10 31.67
CA GLU A 807 -28.37 -36.71 30.67
C GLU A 807 -27.83 -36.69 29.22
N ASP A 808 -26.54 -36.92 29.07
CA ASP A 808 -25.78 -36.96 27.82
C ASP A 808 -25.96 -38.31 27.07
N SER A 809 -25.79 -38.33 25.74
CA SER A 809 -25.98 -39.52 24.90
C SER A 809 -25.02 -40.66 25.22
N THR A 810 -23.79 -40.37 25.65
CA THR A 810 -22.80 -41.38 26.07
C THR A 810 -22.56 -41.37 27.58
N GLY A 811 -23.03 -40.31 28.25
CA GLY A 811 -22.84 -40.05 29.66
C GLY A 811 -21.62 -39.14 29.95
N ILE A 812 -21.02 -38.52 28.93
CA ILE A 812 -19.80 -37.71 29.03
C ILE A 812 -19.89 -36.47 28.13
N SER A 813 -20.22 -35.32 28.71
CA SER A 813 -20.31 -34.07 27.95
C SER A 813 -18.98 -33.32 27.89
N ARG A 814 -18.79 -32.55 26.82
CA ARG A 814 -17.70 -31.56 26.69
C ARG A 814 -18.13 -30.24 27.35
N VAL A 815 -17.50 -29.87 28.46
CA VAL A 815 -17.91 -28.73 29.30
C VAL A 815 -16.90 -27.59 29.27
N GLY A 816 -17.36 -26.37 28.98
CA GLY A 816 -16.63 -25.12 29.19
C GLY A 816 -17.16 -24.38 30.42
N SER A 817 -16.28 -24.05 31.38
CA SER A 817 -16.65 -23.28 32.56
C SER A 817 -15.57 -22.24 32.93
N GLY A 818 -16.02 -21.04 33.28
CA GLY A 818 -15.20 -20.00 33.92
C GLY A 818 -14.33 -19.10 33.03
N TYR A 819 -14.20 -17.85 33.48
CA TYR A 819 -13.31 -16.81 32.95
C TYR A 819 -11.83 -17.21 33.09
N PRO A 820 -10.92 -16.94 32.13
CA PRO A 820 -11.07 -16.06 30.96
C PRO A 820 -11.00 -16.75 29.58
N ILE A 821 -11.09 -18.09 29.48
CA ILE A 821 -10.70 -18.82 28.26
C ILE A 821 -11.91 -19.15 27.36
N GLY A 822 -12.41 -18.12 26.67
CA GLY A 822 -13.26 -18.32 25.49
C GLY A 822 -12.51 -19.06 24.38
N GLY A 823 -13.16 -20.01 23.71
CA GLY A 823 -12.53 -20.95 22.78
C GLY A 823 -13.48 -21.99 22.22
N PHE A 824 -13.04 -22.76 21.21
CA PHE A 824 -13.82 -23.88 20.67
C PHE A 824 -13.89 -25.04 21.67
N LEU A 825 -15.09 -25.37 22.15
CA LEU A 825 -15.38 -26.60 22.89
C LEU A 825 -15.39 -27.82 21.95
N THR A 826 -15.90 -27.63 20.72
CA THR A 826 -15.76 -28.62 19.65
C THR A 826 -15.34 -27.93 18.36
N TYR A 827 -14.50 -28.58 17.57
CA TYR A 827 -14.26 -28.28 16.15
C TYR A 827 -14.00 -29.58 15.39
N GLY A 828 -14.59 -29.73 14.22
CA GLY A 828 -14.67 -31.01 13.51
C GLY A 828 -16.03 -31.70 13.68
N PRO A 829 -16.21 -32.90 13.10
CA PRO A 829 -15.26 -33.57 12.22
C PRO A 829 -15.24 -32.90 10.84
N HIS A 830 -14.26 -33.27 10.02
CA HIS A 830 -14.18 -32.84 8.62
C HIS A 830 -14.87 -33.91 7.75
N VAL A 831 -16.05 -33.58 7.22
CA VAL A 831 -16.94 -34.53 6.51
C VAL A 831 -17.13 -34.06 5.08
N GLU A 832 -16.81 -34.91 4.10
CA GLU A 832 -17.03 -34.61 2.69
C GLU A 832 -18.52 -34.81 2.36
N LEU A 833 -19.25 -33.70 2.17
CA LEU A 833 -20.69 -33.67 1.93
C LEU A 833 -20.97 -33.25 0.48
N PRO A 834 -21.82 -33.99 -0.27
CA PRO A 834 -22.16 -33.63 -1.65
C PRO A 834 -23.03 -32.37 -1.74
N ALA A 835 -23.21 -31.85 -2.96
CA ALA A 835 -24.15 -30.76 -3.23
C ALA A 835 -25.57 -31.10 -2.73
N GLY A 836 -26.17 -30.21 -1.93
CA GLY A 836 -27.44 -30.46 -1.27
C GLY A 836 -27.77 -29.45 -0.18
N LYS A 837 -28.98 -29.55 0.38
CA LYS A 837 -29.41 -28.78 1.55
C LYS A 837 -29.31 -29.66 2.80
N TYR A 838 -28.74 -29.12 3.86
CA TYR A 838 -28.42 -29.81 5.09
C TYR A 838 -28.96 -29.06 6.29
N ARG A 839 -29.36 -29.82 7.31
CA ARG A 839 -29.79 -29.35 8.62
C ARG A 839 -28.92 -29.97 9.69
N THR A 840 -28.31 -29.14 10.53
CA THR A 840 -27.48 -29.56 11.66
C THR A 840 -28.14 -29.17 12.98
N LEU A 841 -28.11 -30.08 13.95
CA LEU A 841 -28.58 -29.89 15.31
C LEU A 841 -27.39 -30.03 16.27
N PHE A 842 -27.14 -29.02 17.09
CA PHE A 842 -26.16 -29.07 18.18
C PHE A 842 -26.91 -29.30 19.49
N ARG A 843 -26.68 -30.43 20.17
CA ARG A 843 -27.31 -30.71 21.47
C ARG A 843 -26.43 -30.12 22.58
N LEU A 844 -26.97 -29.14 23.32
CA LEU A 844 -26.24 -28.33 24.29
C LEU A 844 -27.05 -28.17 25.59
N LYS A 845 -26.35 -28.09 26.74
CA LYS A 845 -26.94 -27.73 28.05
C LYS A 845 -26.21 -26.49 28.60
N GLY A 846 -26.97 -25.59 29.18
CA GLY A 846 -26.50 -24.32 29.71
C GLY A 846 -26.80 -24.15 31.19
N LYS A 847 -25.85 -23.62 31.97
CA LYS A 847 -25.97 -23.48 33.43
C LYS A 847 -25.29 -22.20 33.92
N ASP A 848 -25.86 -21.58 34.96
CA ASP A 848 -25.30 -20.40 35.66
C ASP A 848 -24.98 -19.18 34.76
N PHE A 849 -25.68 -19.00 33.63
CA PHE A 849 -25.49 -17.85 32.74
C PHE A 849 -26.17 -16.57 33.25
N GLN A 850 -25.52 -15.42 33.05
CA GLN A 850 -26.17 -14.11 33.26
C GLN A 850 -27.15 -13.80 32.11
N PRO A 851 -28.32 -13.19 32.37
CA PRO A 851 -29.21 -12.67 31.33
C PRO A 851 -28.46 -11.77 30.34
N GLU A 852 -28.94 -11.74 29.10
CA GLU A 852 -28.39 -10.99 27.95
C GLU A 852 -26.94 -11.34 27.55
N SER A 853 -26.23 -12.21 28.28
CA SER A 853 -24.86 -12.62 27.94
C SER A 853 -24.84 -13.55 26.72
N GLN A 854 -23.91 -13.31 25.78
CA GLN A 854 -23.63 -14.28 24.71
C GLN A 854 -22.80 -15.43 25.29
N VAL A 855 -23.34 -16.63 25.19
CA VAL A 855 -22.79 -17.87 25.74
C VAL A 855 -21.91 -18.57 24.70
N ALA A 856 -22.43 -18.72 23.48
CA ALA A 856 -21.77 -19.50 22.44
C ALA A 856 -21.84 -18.88 21.04
N LEU A 857 -21.06 -19.45 20.13
CA LEU A 857 -21.13 -19.25 18.71
C LEU A 857 -20.95 -20.60 18.01
N LEU A 858 -22.02 -21.08 17.40
CA LEU A 858 -22.03 -22.30 16.62
C LEU A 858 -21.70 -21.97 15.16
N GLU A 859 -20.95 -22.83 14.49
CA GLU A 859 -20.52 -22.63 13.10
C GLU A 859 -20.57 -23.92 12.26
N VAL A 860 -20.83 -23.74 10.98
CA VAL A 860 -20.62 -24.73 9.92
C VAL A 860 -19.71 -24.08 8.87
N THR A 861 -18.60 -24.72 8.51
CA THR A 861 -17.58 -24.14 7.62
C THR A 861 -16.97 -25.15 6.67
N ALA A 862 -16.48 -24.71 5.51
CA ALA A 862 -15.69 -25.50 4.57
C ALA A 862 -14.29 -24.87 4.31
N ASP A 863 -13.47 -25.51 3.47
CA ASP A 863 -12.06 -25.14 3.21
C ASP A 863 -11.26 -24.95 4.52
N GLN A 864 -11.30 -25.97 5.39
CA GLN A 864 -10.62 -25.99 6.70
C GLN A 864 -10.88 -24.71 7.51
N GLY A 865 -12.15 -24.33 7.61
CA GLY A 865 -12.59 -23.17 8.38
C GLY A 865 -12.53 -21.82 7.69
N ARG A 866 -12.08 -21.74 6.44
CA ARG A 866 -11.93 -20.47 5.70
C ARG A 866 -13.20 -19.99 5.01
N LYS A 867 -14.11 -20.91 4.66
CA LYS A 867 -15.42 -20.61 4.07
C LYS A 867 -16.50 -20.82 5.13
N LEU A 868 -17.05 -19.75 5.68
CA LEU A 868 -18.19 -19.83 6.59
C LEU A 868 -19.45 -20.19 5.78
N LEU A 869 -20.09 -21.32 6.10
CA LEU A 869 -21.32 -21.78 5.45
C LEU A 869 -22.56 -21.35 6.24
N ALA A 870 -22.52 -21.47 7.57
CA ALA A 870 -23.56 -20.98 8.47
C ALA A 870 -22.98 -20.68 9.87
N ARG A 871 -23.67 -19.84 10.65
CA ARG A 871 -23.26 -19.43 12.00
C ARG A 871 -24.48 -19.03 12.83
N LYS A 872 -24.48 -19.38 14.11
CA LYS A 872 -25.54 -19.01 15.06
C LYS A 872 -24.94 -18.61 16.40
N ALA A 873 -25.17 -17.38 16.85
CA ALA A 873 -24.86 -16.98 18.22
C ALA A 873 -25.91 -17.56 19.17
N LEU A 874 -25.49 -18.00 20.35
CA LEU A 874 -26.40 -18.38 21.43
C LEU A 874 -26.17 -17.46 22.63
N PHE A 875 -27.26 -16.96 23.17
CA PHE A 875 -27.34 -16.15 24.39
C PHE A 875 -27.92 -16.99 25.54
N ALA A 876 -27.75 -16.52 26.77
CA ALA A 876 -28.25 -17.17 27.97
C ALA A 876 -29.77 -17.49 27.91
N GLU A 877 -30.53 -16.59 27.29
CA GLU A 877 -31.99 -16.68 27.14
C GLU A 877 -32.45 -17.72 26.10
N ASP A 878 -31.57 -18.18 25.21
CA ASP A 878 -31.92 -19.21 24.22
C ASP A 878 -32.02 -20.60 24.85
N PHE A 879 -31.50 -20.78 26.08
CA PHE A 879 -31.64 -21.99 26.88
C PHE A 879 -32.96 -21.97 27.66
N ILE A 880 -34.08 -22.17 26.96
CA ILE A 880 -35.47 -22.17 27.49
C ILE A 880 -35.63 -23.09 28.73
N LYS A 881 -34.86 -24.17 28.79
CA LYS A 881 -34.70 -25.04 29.97
C LYS A 881 -33.24 -25.00 30.49
N PRO A 882 -32.89 -24.06 31.37
CA PRO A 882 -31.58 -24.08 32.03
C PRO A 882 -31.35 -25.42 32.73
N GLU A 883 -30.09 -25.85 32.78
CA GLU A 883 -29.67 -27.16 33.32
C GLU A 883 -30.28 -28.40 32.62
N SER A 884 -30.80 -28.27 31.39
CA SER A 884 -31.22 -29.42 30.56
C SER A 884 -30.72 -29.33 29.12
N PHE A 885 -30.44 -30.48 28.51
CA PHE A 885 -30.03 -30.56 27.10
C PHE A 885 -31.15 -30.17 26.14
N GLN A 886 -30.81 -29.32 25.17
CA GLN A 886 -31.69 -28.75 24.15
C GLN A 886 -30.99 -28.78 22.78
N GLU A 887 -31.75 -28.92 21.70
CA GLU A 887 -31.22 -28.96 20.33
C GLU A 887 -31.25 -27.57 19.69
N PHE A 888 -30.09 -27.11 19.20
CA PHE A 888 -29.92 -25.82 18.53
C PHE A 888 -29.65 -26.04 17.05
N GLU A 889 -30.61 -25.64 16.22
CA GLU A 889 -30.61 -25.87 14.78
C GLU A 889 -29.86 -24.81 13.97
N ILE A 890 -29.16 -25.27 12.91
CA ILE A 890 -28.50 -24.48 11.86
C ILE A 890 -28.67 -25.19 10.51
N GLY A 891 -29.20 -24.51 9.50
CA GLY A 891 -29.25 -25.00 8.11
C GLY A 891 -28.10 -24.48 7.26
N PHE A 892 -27.66 -25.24 6.26
CA PHE A 892 -26.70 -24.79 5.24
C PHE A 892 -26.93 -25.47 3.88
N VAL A 893 -26.38 -24.90 2.81
CA VAL A 893 -26.47 -25.42 1.44
C VAL A 893 -25.08 -25.55 0.85
N LEU A 894 -24.83 -26.65 0.14
CA LEU A 894 -23.65 -26.87 -0.68
C LEU A 894 -24.03 -26.91 -2.16
N GLU A 895 -23.32 -26.14 -2.99
CA GLU A 895 -23.52 -26.12 -4.45
C GLU A 895 -22.72 -27.22 -5.17
N GLU A 896 -21.60 -27.63 -4.58
CA GLU A 896 -20.72 -28.71 -5.01
C GLU A 896 -20.29 -29.56 -3.80
N SER A 897 -19.55 -30.66 -4.01
CA SER A 897 -19.09 -31.50 -2.89
C SER A 897 -17.96 -30.80 -2.14
N GLU A 898 -18.12 -30.59 -0.83
CA GLU A 898 -17.17 -29.86 0.00
C GLU A 898 -16.87 -30.58 1.33
N GLU A 899 -15.64 -30.43 1.82
CA GLU A 899 -15.24 -30.88 3.16
C GLU A 899 -15.74 -29.87 4.20
N VAL A 900 -16.70 -30.27 5.02
CA VAL A 900 -17.41 -29.44 6.00
C VAL A 900 -17.00 -29.79 7.44
N GLU A 901 -16.76 -28.75 8.23
CA GLU A 901 -16.39 -28.74 9.64
C GLU A 901 -17.49 -28.06 10.48
N PHE A 902 -17.83 -28.67 11.62
CA PHE A 902 -18.80 -28.15 12.59
C PHE A 902 -18.08 -27.66 13.85
N ARG A 903 -18.49 -26.53 14.43
CA ARG A 903 -17.76 -25.93 15.57
C ARG A 903 -18.68 -25.30 16.61
N THR A 904 -18.30 -25.41 17.88
CA THR A 904 -18.95 -24.75 19.02
C THR A 904 -17.94 -23.90 19.77
N TYR A 905 -18.00 -22.58 19.65
CA TYR A 905 -17.15 -21.63 20.39
C TYR A 905 -17.86 -21.13 21.64
N PHE A 906 -17.30 -21.39 22.82
CA PHE A 906 -17.78 -20.84 24.09
C PHE A 906 -17.13 -19.47 24.34
N GLN A 907 -17.92 -18.47 24.75
CA GLN A 907 -17.41 -17.10 24.96
C GLN A 907 -16.59 -16.95 26.25
N GLY A 908 -16.78 -17.82 27.25
CA GLY A 908 -15.99 -17.82 28.48
C GLY A 908 -16.22 -16.61 29.41
N LEU A 909 -17.31 -15.86 29.21
CA LEU A 909 -17.64 -14.67 30.00
C LEU A 909 -18.40 -15.03 31.29
N ASP A 910 -19.41 -15.89 31.20
CA ASP A 910 -20.29 -16.28 32.32
C ASP A 910 -20.77 -17.74 32.18
N GLY A 911 -21.05 -18.39 33.32
CA GLY A 911 -21.64 -19.73 33.44
C GLY A 911 -20.84 -20.92 32.88
N GLU A 912 -21.56 -22.03 32.65
CA GLU A 912 -21.05 -23.32 32.16
C GLU A 912 -21.85 -23.80 30.94
N LEU A 913 -21.15 -24.14 29.85
CA LEU A 913 -21.73 -24.67 28.61
C LEU A 913 -21.28 -26.11 28.37
N PHE A 914 -22.25 -27.01 28.20
CA PHE A 914 -22.08 -28.43 27.94
C PHE A 914 -22.46 -28.72 26.49
N VAL A 915 -21.59 -29.42 25.75
CA VAL A 915 -21.83 -29.93 24.40
C VAL A 915 -21.93 -31.45 24.47
N ASP A 916 -22.99 -32.00 23.87
CA ASP A 916 -23.32 -33.44 23.83
C ASP A 916 -23.00 -34.01 22.45
N ASN A 917 -23.74 -33.64 21.40
CA ASN A 917 -23.39 -34.03 20.03
C ASN A 917 -23.80 -33.02 18.95
N VAL A 918 -23.30 -33.28 17.74
CA VAL A 918 -23.66 -32.59 16.50
C VAL A 918 -24.27 -33.60 15.52
N THR A 919 -25.56 -33.46 15.24
CA THR A 919 -26.32 -34.29 14.29
C THR A 919 -26.49 -33.56 12.95
N ILE A 920 -26.25 -34.23 11.81
CA ILE A 920 -26.48 -33.72 10.44
C ILE A 920 -27.60 -34.54 9.77
N THR A 921 -28.53 -33.88 9.07
CA THR A 921 -29.58 -34.51 8.26
C THR A 921 -29.66 -33.84 6.88
N VAL A 922 -29.91 -34.61 5.83
CA VAL A 922 -30.15 -34.09 4.46
C VAL A 922 -31.61 -33.70 4.32
N GLU A 923 -31.90 -32.53 3.74
CA GLU A 923 -33.27 -32.14 3.38
C GLU A 923 -33.59 -32.51 1.92
N GLU A 924 -34.74 -33.13 1.68
CA GLU A 924 -35.16 -33.51 0.33
C GLU A 924 -35.50 -32.28 -0.53
N GLY A 925 -34.54 -31.87 -1.37
CA GLY A 925 -34.67 -30.71 -2.24
C GLY A 925 -33.59 -30.66 -3.32
N LEU A 926 -33.57 -31.63 -4.24
CA LEU A 926 -32.63 -31.67 -5.35
C LEU A 926 -32.73 -30.40 -6.22
N LEU A 927 -31.67 -29.59 -6.21
CA LEU A 927 -31.51 -28.41 -7.07
C LEU A 927 -31.62 -28.80 -8.55
N LYS A 928 -32.80 -28.56 -9.14
CA LYS A 928 -32.99 -28.70 -10.59
C LYS A 928 -32.20 -27.60 -11.31
N LYS A 929 -31.12 -28.00 -11.97
CA LYS A 929 -30.30 -27.16 -12.83
C LYS A 929 -31.14 -26.53 -13.95
N ARG A 930 -31.60 -25.29 -13.75
CA ARG A 930 -32.15 -24.41 -14.79
C ARG A 930 -31.23 -23.20 -14.95
N SER A 931 -30.94 -22.85 -16.20
CA SER A 931 -30.14 -21.69 -16.56
C SER A 931 -31.01 -20.43 -16.55
N GLY A 932 -30.85 -19.61 -15.53
CA GLY A 932 -31.61 -18.37 -15.32
C GLY A 932 -31.84 -18.16 -13.83
N ILE A 933 -31.21 -17.14 -13.26
CA ILE A 933 -31.49 -16.71 -11.89
C ILE A 933 -32.79 -15.90 -11.96
N GLU A 934 -33.91 -16.51 -11.55
CA GLU A 934 -35.22 -15.86 -11.53
C GLU A 934 -35.41 -15.02 -10.25
N GLU A 935 -34.99 -15.52 -9.09
CA GLU A 935 -35.06 -14.84 -7.79
C GLU A 935 -34.06 -15.45 -6.79
N ILE A 936 -33.45 -14.64 -5.91
CA ILE A 936 -32.63 -15.11 -4.78
C ILE A 936 -32.99 -14.30 -3.52
N SER A 937 -33.48 -14.95 -2.46
CA SER A 937 -33.78 -14.27 -1.19
C SER A 937 -32.84 -14.73 -0.06
N PHE A 938 -32.45 -13.78 0.80
CA PHE A 938 -31.58 -13.99 1.94
C PHE A 938 -32.28 -13.54 3.23
N GLN A 939 -32.51 -14.49 4.14
CA GLN A 939 -33.11 -14.22 5.43
C GLN A 939 -32.09 -13.60 6.40
N SER A 940 -32.49 -12.54 7.11
CA SER A 940 -31.58 -11.63 7.83
C SER A 940 -30.84 -12.29 8.98
N GLU A 941 -31.49 -13.20 9.70
CA GLU A 941 -30.95 -14.02 10.78
C GLU A 941 -29.82 -14.92 10.28
N ASN A 942 -29.87 -15.33 9.02
CA ASN A 942 -28.84 -16.15 8.36
C ASN A 942 -27.67 -15.32 7.77
N LEU A 943 -27.73 -13.98 7.83
CA LEU A 943 -26.63 -13.12 7.41
C LEU A 943 -25.66 -12.81 8.57
N PRO A 944 -24.39 -12.49 8.30
CA PRO A 944 -23.51 -11.89 9.29
C PRO A 944 -23.97 -10.49 9.77
N HIS A 945 -23.65 -10.14 11.02
CA HIS A 945 -23.91 -8.80 11.61
C HIS A 945 -22.76 -8.32 12.51
N ASN A 946 -22.64 -7.00 12.70
CA ASN A 946 -21.74 -6.38 13.69
C ASN A 946 -22.48 -5.96 14.97
N ILE A 947 -23.76 -5.62 14.84
CA ILE A 947 -24.66 -5.20 15.91
C ILE A 947 -26.06 -5.75 15.63
N GLY A 948 -26.94 -5.62 16.61
CA GLY A 948 -28.31 -6.12 16.55
C GLY A 948 -28.48 -7.44 17.27
N ARG A 949 -29.73 -7.87 17.43
CA ARG A 949 -30.13 -9.11 18.09
C ARG A 949 -31.26 -9.74 17.29
N ASP A 950 -31.27 -11.06 17.20
CA ASP A 950 -32.39 -11.80 16.64
C ASP A 950 -33.47 -11.95 17.71
N ILE A 951 -34.70 -11.52 17.39
CA ILE A 951 -35.85 -11.57 18.30
C ILE A 951 -37.04 -12.20 17.59
N SER A 952 -37.87 -12.94 18.32
CA SER A 952 -39.08 -13.52 17.74
C SER A 952 -40.07 -12.40 17.41
N ASP A 953 -40.50 -12.36 16.15
CA ASP A 953 -41.41 -11.35 15.62
C ASP A 953 -42.45 -12.06 14.72
N PRO A 954 -43.73 -12.13 15.12
CA PRO A 954 -44.74 -12.87 14.36
C PRO A 954 -45.07 -12.33 12.96
N GLU A 955 -44.56 -11.16 12.59
CA GLU A 955 -44.75 -10.56 11.25
C GLU A 955 -43.55 -10.80 10.31
N ASP A 956 -42.47 -11.35 10.85
CA ASP A 956 -41.28 -11.77 10.12
C ASP A 956 -41.55 -13.07 9.34
N SER A 957 -40.90 -13.25 8.20
CA SER A 957 -41.16 -14.36 7.27
C SER A 957 -40.64 -15.71 7.78
N THR A 958 -39.70 -15.73 8.72
CA THR A 958 -39.29 -16.94 9.46
C THR A 958 -39.73 -16.92 10.92
N GLY A 959 -40.33 -15.80 11.37
CA GLY A 959 -40.76 -15.56 12.74
C GLY A 959 -39.65 -15.04 13.66
N VAL A 960 -38.49 -14.68 13.10
CA VAL A 960 -37.29 -14.23 13.82
C VAL A 960 -36.64 -13.08 13.06
N SER A 961 -36.87 -11.85 13.54
CA SER A 961 -36.33 -10.64 12.93
C SER A 961 -35.07 -10.15 13.62
N ARG A 962 -34.14 -9.60 12.83
CA ARG A 962 -32.93 -8.97 13.34
C ARG A 962 -33.15 -7.51 13.69
N VAL A 963 -33.17 -7.17 14.99
CA VAL A 963 -33.41 -5.81 15.48
C VAL A 963 -32.14 -5.08 15.90
N GLY A 964 -31.99 -3.84 15.44
CA GLY A 964 -31.13 -2.80 15.99
C GLY A 964 -31.89 -1.99 17.02
N LEU A 965 -31.59 -2.20 18.30
CA LEU A 965 -32.24 -1.49 19.40
C LEU A 965 -31.75 -0.05 19.56
N ARG A 966 -32.63 0.80 20.06
CA ARG A 966 -32.28 2.13 20.59
C ARG A 966 -31.18 1.97 21.65
N HIS A 967 -30.28 2.95 21.72
CA HIS A 967 -29.08 2.97 22.60
C HIS A 967 -27.87 2.13 22.16
N LEU A 968 -27.95 1.28 21.12
CA LEU A 968 -26.76 0.66 20.54
C LEU A 968 -25.90 1.67 19.75
N VAL A 969 -24.59 1.41 19.70
CA VAL A 969 -23.63 2.16 18.85
C VAL A 969 -23.83 1.74 17.39
N GLY A 970 -23.93 2.69 16.47
CA GLY A 970 -24.20 2.42 15.05
C GLY A 970 -23.20 1.48 14.36
N GLY A 971 -23.72 0.61 13.50
CA GLY A 971 -23.02 -0.56 12.96
C GLY A 971 -23.87 -1.32 11.94
N PHE A 972 -23.34 -2.42 11.39
CA PHE A 972 -24.09 -3.27 10.44
C PHE A 972 -25.04 -4.24 11.17
N LEU A 973 -26.34 -4.15 10.88
CA LEU A 973 -27.34 -5.16 11.23
C LEU A 973 -27.28 -6.38 10.29
N THR A 974 -26.94 -6.17 9.02
CA THR A 974 -26.61 -7.27 8.10
C THR A 974 -25.43 -6.87 7.22
N TYR A 975 -24.59 -7.86 6.88
CA TYR A 975 -23.63 -7.77 5.79
C TYR A 975 -23.42 -9.15 5.17
N GLY A 976 -23.52 -9.28 3.85
CA GLY A 976 -23.48 -10.56 3.15
C GLY A 976 -24.78 -10.87 2.37
N PRO A 977 -24.88 -12.06 1.78
CA PRO A 977 -23.78 -13.01 1.56
C PRO A 977 -22.91 -12.53 0.39
N TYR A 978 -21.81 -13.23 0.08
CA TYR A 978 -20.94 -12.92 -1.08
C TYR A 978 -21.38 -13.71 -2.32
N VAL A 979 -22.61 -13.48 -2.79
CA VAL A 979 -23.23 -14.22 -3.91
C VAL A 979 -22.57 -13.83 -5.24
N GLU A 980 -22.27 -14.81 -6.09
CA GLU A 980 -21.80 -14.53 -7.45
C GLU A 980 -22.99 -14.25 -8.37
N LEU A 981 -23.05 -13.04 -8.92
CA LEU A 981 -24.09 -12.62 -9.84
C LEU A 981 -23.46 -12.34 -11.21
N PRO A 982 -24.04 -12.82 -12.33
CA PRO A 982 -23.54 -12.54 -13.67
C PRO A 982 -23.71 -11.05 -14.05
N ALA A 983 -23.16 -10.67 -15.20
CA ALA A 983 -23.37 -9.32 -15.75
C ALA A 983 -24.86 -9.08 -16.02
N GLY A 984 -25.40 -7.97 -15.53
CA GLY A 984 -26.83 -7.68 -15.60
C GLY A 984 -27.25 -6.47 -14.77
N GLU A 985 -28.50 -6.06 -14.94
CA GLU A 985 -29.16 -5.07 -14.10
C GLU A 985 -30.06 -5.82 -13.09
N TYR A 986 -30.04 -5.38 -11.83
CA TYR A 986 -30.65 -6.07 -10.70
C TYR A 986 -31.34 -5.08 -9.77
N ARG A 987 -32.26 -5.58 -8.95
CA ARG A 987 -32.80 -4.87 -7.79
C ARG A 987 -32.73 -5.75 -6.54
N ALA A 988 -32.43 -5.14 -5.40
CA ALA A 988 -32.46 -5.79 -4.10
C ALA A 988 -33.55 -5.14 -3.24
N LEU A 989 -34.53 -5.93 -2.82
CA LEU A 989 -35.63 -5.54 -1.94
C LEU A 989 -35.22 -5.86 -0.50
N PHE A 990 -35.02 -4.84 0.33
CA PHE A 990 -34.74 -5.01 1.76
C PHE A 990 -36.07 -4.92 2.52
N ARG A 991 -36.54 -6.01 3.12
CA ARG A 991 -37.75 -6.02 3.96
C ARG A 991 -37.38 -5.60 5.38
N LEU A 992 -37.80 -4.39 5.76
CA LEU A 992 -37.43 -3.71 7.00
C LEU A 992 -38.67 -3.24 7.78
N LYS A 993 -38.61 -3.26 9.12
CA LYS A 993 -39.63 -2.68 10.00
C LYS A 993 -39.01 -1.60 10.88
N GLY A 994 -39.62 -0.41 10.91
CA GLY A 994 -39.17 0.72 11.72
C GLY A 994 -40.09 0.98 12.91
N LYS A 995 -39.54 1.20 14.10
CA LYS A 995 -40.30 1.50 15.32
C LYS A 995 -39.69 2.65 16.12
N ASP A 996 -40.54 3.48 16.73
CA ASP A 996 -40.17 4.69 17.48
C ASP A 996 -39.29 5.70 16.70
N LEU A 997 -39.43 5.72 15.36
CA LEU A 997 -38.71 6.62 14.47
C LEU A 997 -39.31 8.04 14.49
N GLN A 998 -38.51 9.05 14.13
CA GLN A 998 -38.93 10.45 14.00
C GLN A 998 -38.56 11.02 12.62
N PRO A 999 -39.41 11.85 11.99
CA PRO A 999 -39.07 12.53 10.74
C PRO A 999 -37.82 13.41 10.87
N GLY A 1000 -36.92 13.30 9.90
CA GLY A 1000 -35.63 13.97 9.81
C GLY A 1000 -34.46 13.21 10.44
N ASP A 1001 -34.71 12.18 11.24
CA ASP A 1001 -33.65 11.40 11.89
C ASP A 1001 -33.10 10.31 10.94
N PRO A 1002 -31.76 10.14 10.83
CA PRO A 1002 -31.16 9.13 9.98
C PRO A 1002 -31.21 7.75 10.65
N ILE A 1003 -31.84 6.78 10.00
CA ILE A 1003 -32.12 5.45 10.57
C ILE A 1003 -31.13 4.43 10.04
N ALA A 1004 -30.99 4.32 8.72
CA ALA A 1004 -30.10 3.34 8.09
C ALA A 1004 -29.39 3.80 6.82
N ILE A 1005 -28.42 3.00 6.39
CA ILE A 1005 -27.80 3.00 5.06
C ILE A 1005 -27.93 1.59 4.51
N LEU A 1006 -28.50 1.44 3.32
CA LEU A 1006 -28.46 0.21 2.54
C LEU A 1006 -27.29 0.32 1.56
N GLU A 1007 -26.38 -0.66 1.53
CA GLU A 1007 -25.24 -0.67 0.61
C GLU A 1007 -25.17 -2.00 -0.15
N ILE A 1008 -24.88 -1.92 -1.46
CA ILE A 1008 -24.59 -3.06 -2.33
C ILE A 1008 -23.17 -2.90 -2.83
N VAL A 1009 -22.31 -3.88 -2.59
CA VAL A 1009 -20.87 -3.78 -2.85
C VAL A 1009 -20.30 -5.03 -3.54
N ALA A 1010 -19.27 -4.86 -4.36
CA ALA A 1010 -18.48 -5.92 -5.01
C ALA A 1010 -16.97 -5.80 -4.72
N ASP A 1011 -16.15 -6.69 -5.29
CA ASP A 1011 -14.71 -6.83 -4.98
C ASP A 1011 -14.43 -6.89 -3.47
N GLN A 1012 -15.16 -7.77 -2.76
CA GLN A 1012 -15.05 -7.97 -1.31
C GLN A 1012 -15.19 -6.64 -0.52
N GLY A 1013 -16.21 -5.85 -0.85
CA GLY A 1013 -16.52 -4.59 -0.18
C GLY A 1013 -15.66 -3.40 -0.60
N ARG A 1014 -14.95 -3.45 -1.73
CA ARG A 1014 -14.11 -2.35 -2.24
C ARG A 1014 -14.77 -1.50 -3.31
N GLN A 1015 -15.73 -2.06 -4.05
CA GLN A 1015 -16.49 -1.36 -5.08
C GLN A 1015 -17.92 -1.17 -4.60
N LEU A 1016 -18.34 0.08 -4.36
CA LEU A 1016 -19.74 0.40 -4.08
C LEU A 1016 -20.52 0.38 -5.41
N LEU A 1017 -21.55 -0.46 -5.50
CA LEU A 1017 -22.43 -0.58 -6.67
C LEU A 1017 -23.66 0.32 -6.52
N ALA A 1018 -24.30 0.27 -5.35
CA ALA A 1018 -25.45 1.11 -5.01
C ALA A 1018 -25.45 1.44 -3.52
N ARG A 1019 -26.11 2.55 -3.17
CA ARG A 1019 -26.26 3.00 -1.79
C ARG A 1019 -27.50 3.86 -1.62
N GLU A 1020 -28.30 3.54 -0.62
CA GLU A 1020 -29.45 4.30 -0.18
C GLU A 1020 -29.28 4.71 1.30
N LYS A 1021 -29.97 5.77 1.72
CA LYS A 1021 -30.05 6.20 3.12
C LYS A 1021 -31.51 6.35 3.50
N LEU A 1022 -31.89 5.72 4.61
CA LEU A 1022 -33.24 5.77 5.14
C LEU A 1022 -33.30 6.71 6.34
N PHE A 1023 -34.29 7.59 6.35
CA PHE A 1023 -34.68 8.49 7.42
C PHE A 1023 -36.03 8.04 8.02
N GLY A 1024 -36.43 8.61 9.15
CA GLY A 1024 -37.64 8.19 9.86
C GLY A 1024 -38.93 8.40 9.07
N GLU A 1025 -38.97 9.38 8.17
CA GLU A 1025 -40.10 9.66 7.27
C GLU A 1025 -40.25 8.65 6.12
N ASP A 1026 -39.22 7.86 5.80
CA ASP A 1026 -39.29 6.87 4.72
C ASP A 1026 -40.09 5.61 5.13
N PHE A 1027 -40.33 5.42 6.44
CA PHE A 1027 -41.14 4.31 6.98
C PHE A 1027 -42.61 4.72 7.11
N THR A 1028 -43.37 4.54 6.04
CA THR A 1028 -44.82 4.87 5.98
C THR A 1028 -45.69 4.07 6.96
N GLY A 1029 -45.31 2.82 7.26
CA GLY A 1029 -45.97 1.91 8.20
C GLY A 1029 -45.12 1.59 9.43
N LEU A 1030 -45.02 2.52 10.38
CA LEU A 1030 -44.31 2.28 11.66
C LEU A 1030 -44.88 1.08 12.41
N GLY A 1031 -44.00 0.19 12.87
CA GLY A 1031 -44.38 -1.07 13.51
C GLY A 1031 -44.75 -2.21 12.56
N SER A 1032 -44.66 -2.02 11.24
CA SER A 1032 -44.90 -3.06 10.22
C SER A 1032 -43.74 -3.17 9.21
N PHE A 1033 -43.55 -4.36 8.63
CA PHE A 1033 -42.54 -4.59 7.59
C PHE A 1033 -42.93 -3.96 6.24
N GLN A 1034 -41.95 -3.32 5.61
CA GLN A 1034 -42.04 -2.63 4.33
C GLN A 1034 -40.80 -2.99 3.48
N GLU A 1035 -40.91 -2.94 2.15
CA GLU A 1035 -39.81 -3.24 1.24
C GLU A 1035 -39.15 -1.95 0.72
N PHE A 1036 -37.82 -1.92 0.74
CA PHE A 1036 -37.00 -0.81 0.24
C PHE A 1036 -36.16 -1.31 -0.95
N GLU A 1037 -36.39 -0.77 -2.15
CA GLU A 1037 -35.74 -1.24 -3.38
C GLU A 1037 -34.43 -0.48 -3.69
N VAL A 1038 -33.31 -1.21 -3.67
CA VAL A 1038 -32.01 -0.70 -4.14
C VAL A 1038 -31.63 -1.35 -5.48
N SER A 1039 -31.79 -0.61 -6.57
CA SER A 1039 -31.37 -1.01 -7.93
C SER A 1039 -29.84 -0.91 -8.12
N PHE A 1040 -29.20 -1.88 -8.81
CA PHE A 1040 -27.76 -1.89 -9.13
C PHE A 1040 -27.42 -2.57 -10.47
N ILE A 1041 -26.21 -2.33 -10.99
CA ILE A 1041 -25.74 -2.85 -12.28
C ILE A 1041 -24.37 -3.52 -12.12
N LEU A 1042 -24.19 -4.67 -12.78
CA LEU A 1042 -22.94 -5.40 -12.90
C LEU A 1042 -22.43 -5.43 -14.34
N ASP A 1043 -21.27 -4.81 -14.59
CA ASP A 1043 -20.58 -4.82 -15.89
C ASP A 1043 -20.00 -6.22 -16.25
N ARG A 1044 -19.88 -7.13 -15.29
CA ARG A 1044 -19.32 -8.49 -15.41
C ARG A 1044 -19.81 -9.39 -14.26
N SER A 1045 -19.59 -10.71 -14.34
CA SER A 1045 -19.74 -11.60 -13.18
C SER A 1045 -18.81 -11.16 -12.05
N ASP A 1046 -19.34 -10.97 -10.84
CA ASP A 1046 -18.58 -10.61 -9.65
C ASP A 1046 -19.31 -11.05 -8.37
N LYS A 1047 -18.61 -11.07 -7.23
CA LYS A 1047 -19.23 -11.44 -5.94
C LYS A 1047 -19.77 -10.19 -5.24
N VAL A 1048 -21.10 -10.14 -5.13
CA VAL A 1048 -21.87 -9.04 -4.57
C VAL A 1048 -22.26 -9.33 -3.13
N GLU A 1049 -22.26 -8.30 -2.31
CA GLU A 1049 -22.56 -8.30 -0.88
C GLU A 1049 -23.58 -7.19 -0.58
N PHE A 1050 -24.63 -7.53 0.17
CA PHE A 1050 -25.70 -6.62 0.59
C PHE A 1050 -25.52 -6.26 2.06
N ARG A 1051 -25.79 -5.01 2.44
CA ARG A 1051 -25.51 -4.52 3.80
C ARG A 1051 -26.58 -3.55 4.29
N THR A 1052 -26.95 -3.70 5.56
CA THR A 1052 -27.79 -2.74 6.29
C THR A 1052 -26.99 -2.16 7.45
N TYR A 1053 -26.55 -0.90 7.34
CA TYR A 1053 -25.91 -0.15 8.43
C TYR A 1053 -26.96 0.67 9.18
N PHE A 1054 -27.11 0.44 10.48
CA PHE A 1054 -28.00 1.19 11.36
C PHE A 1054 -27.20 2.29 12.09
N TYR A 1055 -27.71 3.51 12.09
CA TYR A 1055 -27.02 4.65 12.72
C TYR A 1055 -27.02 4.60 14.26
N GLY A 1056 -27.99 3.91 14.86
CA GLY A 1056 -28.22 3.91 16.30
C GLY A 1056 -28.90 5.18 16.82
N GLN A 1057 -29.29 5.17 18.09
CA GLN A 1057 -29.85 6.30 18.87
C GLN A 1057 -31.27 6.78 18.48
N HIS A 1058 -31.68 6.69 17.22
CA HIS A 1058 -32.89 7.34 16.66
C HIS A 1058 -34.10 6.41 16.42
N GLY A 1059 -34.31 5.44 17.33
CA GLY A 1059 -35.41 4.47 17.28
C GLY A 1059 -34.92 3.02 17.18
N GLU A 1060 -35.76 2.14 16.67
CA GLU A 1060 -35.49 0.71 16.47
C GLU A 1060 -35.68 0.32 14.99
N LEU A 1061 -34.77 -0.50 14.45
CA LEU A 1061 -34.83 -0.98 13.07
C LEU A 1061 -34.72 -2.51 13.02
N PHE A 1062 -35.69 -3.13 12.37
CA PHE A 1062 -35.82 -4.56 12.18
C PHE A 1062 -35.49 -4.89 10.71
N VAL A 1063 -34.73 -5.96 10.49
CA VAL A 1063 -34.47 -6.56 9.17
C VAL A 1063 -35.13 -7.94 9.15
N ASP A 1064 -35.82 -8.28 8.07
CA ASP A 1064 -36.39 -9.61 7.83
C ASP A 1064 -35.63 -10.31 6.70
N SER A 1065 -35.65 -9.76 5.49
CA SER A 1065 -35.06 -10.40 4.31
C SER A 1065 -34.47 -9.42 3.30
N ILE A 1066 -33.61 -9.92 2.42
CA ILE A 1066 -33.04 -9.22 1.26
C ILE A 1066 -33.27 -10.07 0.01
N THR A 1067 -34.17 -9.65 -0.87
CA THR A 1067 -34.53 -10.39 -2.10
C THR A 1067 -33.96 -9.72 -3.34
N VAL A 1068 -33.12 -10.45 -4.08
CA VAL A 1068 -32.46 -10.02 -5.31
C VAL A 1068 -33.19 -10.56 -6.52
N LEU A 1069 -33.63 -9.67 -7.40
CA LEU A 1069 -34.31 -9.97 -8.66
C LEU A 1069 -33.49 -9.43 -9.83
N PRO A 1070 -33.38 -10.16 -10.96
CA PRO A 1070 -32.95 -9.55 -12.21
C PRO A 1070 -33.96 -8.46 -12.60
N LYS A 1071 -33.48 -7.31 -13.07
CA LYS A 1071 -34.34 -6.28 -13.65
C LYS A 1071 -34.71 -6.77 -15.06
N GLU A 1072 -35.96 -7.16 -15.27
CA GLU A 1072 -36.42 -7.60 -16.59
C GLU A 1072 -36.20 -6.49 -17.62
N ASP A 1073 -35.50 -6.83 -18.69
CA ASP A 1073 -35.29 -5.97 -19.85
C ASP A 1073 -36.47 -6.18 -20.82
N PRO A 1074 -37.40 -5.20 -20.97
CA PRO A 1074 -38.60 -5.37 -21.78
C PRO A 1074 -38.32 -5.56 -23.28
N LEU A 1075 -37.06 -5.41 -23.71
CA LEU A 1075 -36.67 -5.34 -25.12
C LEU A 1075 -36.03 -6.62 -25.69
N LYS A 1076 -35.87 -7.67 -24.86
CA LYS A 1076 -35.17 -8.91 -25.25
C LYS A 1076 -35.79 -9.71 -26.41
N GLU A 1077 -37.01 -9.40 -26.87
CA GLU A 1077 -37.64 -10.04 -28.03
C GLU A 1077 -37.55 -9.25 -29.35
N GLY A 1078 -36.90 -8.09 -29.40
CA GLY A 1078 -36.66 -7.38 -30.66
C GLY A 1078 -37.91 -6.90 -31.41
N ARG A 1079 -39.05 -6.78 -30.71
CA ARG A 1079 -40.25 -6.10 -31.22
C ARG A 1079 -40.09 -4.59 -31.05
N GLY A 1080 -40.69 -3.81 -31.96
CA GLY A 1080 -40.68 -2.34 -31.88
C GLY A 1080 -41.33 -1.82 -30.59
N ILE A 1081 -40.92 -0.63 -30.16
CA ILE A 1081 -41.31 -0.08 -28.86
C ILE A 1081 -42.58 0.74 -29.01
N GLU A 1082 -43.74 0.12 -28.80
CA GLU A 1082 -45.01 0.86 -28.85
C GLU A 1082 -45.05 1.96 -27.78
N LYS A 1083 -44.77 1.62 -26.52
CA LYS A 1083 -44.74 2.56 -25.38
C LYS A 1083 -43.99 1.96 -24.18
N ILE A 1084 -43.11 2.72 -23.54
CA ILE A 1084 -42.50 2.41 -22.22
C ILE A 1084 -42.66 3.61 -21.31
N THR A 1085 -42.87 3.41 -20.01
CA THR A 1085 -42.94 4.49 -19.00
C THR A 1085 -41.95 4.22 -17.87
N PHE A 1086 -41.23 5.27 -17.45
CA PHE A 1086 -40.28 5.26 -16.33
C PHE A 1086 -40.78 6.21 -15.24
N GLN A 1087 -40.98 5.70 -14.03
CA GLN A 1087 -41.36 6.52 -12.88
C GLN A 1087 -40.14 7.31 -12.38
N SER A 1088 -40.36 8.51 -11.84
CA SER A 1088 -39.31 9.48 -11.53
C SER A 1088 -38.60 9.25 -10.20
N GLU A 1089 -39.27 8.56 -9.30
CA GLU A 1089 -38.77 7.99 -8.06
C GLU A 1089 -37.81 6.81 -8.33
N ASP A 1090 -38.02 6.05 -9.40
CA ASP A 1090 -37.15 4.94 -9.84
C ASP A 1090 -35.89 5.43 -10.58
N LEU A 1091 -35.86 6.69 -11.02
CA LEU A 1091 -34.77 7.27 -11.78
C LEU A 1091 -33.70 7.90 -10.87
N PRO A 1092 -32.40 7.65 -11.14
CA PRO A 1092 -31.29 8.35 -10.49
C PRO A 1092 -31.41 9.87 -10.55
N HIS A 1093 -30.91 10.57 -9.52
CA HIS A 1093 -31.00 12.03 -9.43
C HIS A 1093 -29.81 12.63 -8.67
N ASN A 1094 -29.49 13.90 -8.94
CA ASN A 1094 -28.49 14.66 -8.19
C ASN A 1094 -29.13 15.51 -7.07
N ILE A 1095 -30.39 15.88 -7.25
CA ILE A 1095 -31.15 16.80 -6.39
C ILE A 1095 -32.62 16.40 -6.37
N GLY A 1096 -33.40 17.00 -5.46
CA GLY A 1096 -34.80 16.67 -5.29
C GLY A 1096 -35.03 15.47 -4.37
N GLN A 1097 -36.27 15.29 -3.97
CA GLN A 1097 -36.69 14.39 -2.90
C GLN A 1097 -38.05 13.78 -3.25
N ASN A 1098 -38.27 12.52 -2.88
CA ASN A 1098 -39.57 11.88 -3.06
C ASN A 1098 -40.56 12.49 -2.06
N MET A 1099 -41.77 12.83 -2.51
CA MET A 1099 -42.82 13.34 -1.64
C MET A 1099 -44.17 12.72 -2.04
N PRO A 1100 -45.01 12.30 -1.07
CA PRO A 1100 -46.35 11.84 -1.36
C PRO A 1100 -47.17 12.91 -2.09
N ASP A 1101 -47.74 12.54 -3.24
CA ASP A 1101 -48.59 13.41 -4.06
C ASP A 1101 -49.73 12.58 -4.67
N PRO A 1102 -50.99 12.74 -4.20
CA PRO A 1102 -52.12 11.94 -4.65
C PRO A 1102 -52.52 12.07 -6.12
N GLU A 1103 -51.94 13.01 -6.89
CA GLU A 1103 -52.20 13.17 -8.33
C GLU A 1103 -51.16 12.49 -9.23
N ASP A 1104 -50.09 11.99 -8.61
CA ASP A 1104 -49.02 11.22 -9.23
C ASP A 1104 -49.48 9.80 -9.60
N SER A 1105 -48.89 9.19 -10.63
CA SER A 1105 -49.27 7.86 -11.11
C SER A 1105 -48.97 6.74 -10.12
N THR A 1106 -48.01 6.91 -9.20
CA THR A 1106 -47.71 5.97 -8.10
C THR A 1106 -48.12 6.50 -6.73
N GLY A 1107 -48.51 7.78 -6.65
CA GLY A 1107 -48.75 8.50 -5.40
C GLY A 1107 -47.49 9.15 -4.82
N VAL A 1108 -46.33 9.09 -5.48
CA VAL A 1108 -45.06 9.67 -5.01
C VAL A 1108 -44.35 10.41 -6.13
N SER A 1109 -44.22 11.72 -5.99
CA SER A 1109 -43.50 12.55 -6.97
C SER A 1109 -42.04 12.78 -6.60
N ARG A 1110 -41.17 12.84 -7.61
CA ARG A 1110 -39.81 13.39 -7.45
C ARG A 1110 -39.85 14.92 -7.48
N VAL A 1111 -39.60 15.57 -6.34
CA VAL A 1111 -39.82 17.02 -6.17
C VAL A 1111 -38.53 17.82 -6.07
N GLY A 1112 -38.32 18.73 -7.02
CA GLY A 1112 -37.34 19.80 -6.97
C GLY A 1112 -37.95 21.04 -6.30
N LEU A 1113 -37.79 21.18 -4.98
CA LEU A 1113 -38.23 22.39 -4.29
C LEU A 1113 -37.44 23.62 -4.78
N GLY A 1114 -38.11 24.76 -4.99
CA GLY A 1114 -37.49 25.99 -5.47
C GLY A 1114 -36.32 26.44 -4.61
N ARG A 1115 -36.38 26.22 -3.30
CA ARG A 1115 -35.29 26.56 -2.36
C ARG A 1115 -33.99 25.76 -2.57
N SER A 1116 -34.04 24.62 -3.26
CA SER A 1116 -32.94 23.67 -3.48
C SER A 1116 -31.87 24.20 -4.44
N VAL A 1117 -30.71 23.55 -4.44
CA VAL A 1117 -29.63 23.80 -5.40
C VAL A 1117 -30.01 23.26 -6.79
N ARG A 1118 -29.61 23.96 -7.85
CA ARG A 1118 -29.78 23.57 -9.26
C ARG A 1118 -29.03 22.28 -9.60
N GLY A 1119 -29.60 21.43 -10.46
CA GLY A 1119 -29.06 20.09 -10.75
C GLY A 1119 -30.04 19.18 -11.50
N PHE A 1120 -29.66 17.94 -11.76
CA PHE A 1120 -30.56 16.94 -12.34
C PHE A 1120 -31.54 16.41 -11.30
N LEU A 1121 -32.83 16.66 -11.54
CA LEU A 1121 -33.96 16.12 -10.78
C LEU A 1121 -34.21 14.65 -11.12
N THR A 1122 -33.90 14.24 -12.36
CA THR A 1122 -33.79 12.84 -12.80
C THR A 1122 -32.74 12.72 -13.92
N TYR A 1123 -32.10 11.56 -14.04
CA TYR A 1123 -31.30 11.12 -15.19
C TYR A 1123 -31.32 9.57 -15.30
N GLY A 1124 -31.42 9.03 -16.51
CA GLY A 1124 -31.45 7.58 -16.75
C GLY A 1124 -32.58 7.16 -17.69
N PRO A 1125 -32.98 5.88 -17.74
CA PRO A 1125 -32.34 4.72 -17.13
C PRO A 1125 -31.19 4.13 -17.98
N TYR A 1126 -30.76 4.82 -19.05
CA TYR A 1126 -29.81 4.29 -20.04
C TYR A 1126 -30.38 3.09 -20.83
N ILE A 1127 -31.51 3.23 -21.51
CA ILE A 1127 -32.10 2.11 -22.29
C ILE A 1127 -31.47 1.98 -23.68
N GLU A 1128 -31.35 0.77 -24.23
CA GLU A 1128 -30.96 0.60 -25.64
C GLU A 1128 -32.18 0.74 -26.56
N LEU A 1129 -32.19 1.80 -27.36
CA LEU A 1129 -33.24 2.05 -28.36
C LEU A 1129 -32.70 1.75 -29.76
N PRO A 1130 -33.43 0.99 -30.61
CA PRO A 1130 -33.05 0.79 -32.01
C PRO A 1130 -33.13 2.09 -32.83
N ALA A 1131 -32.57 2.07 -34.05
CA ALA A 1131 -32.71 3.19 -35.00
C ALA A 1131 -34.20 3.51 -35.27
N GLY A 1132 -34.56 4.78 -35.31
CA GLY A 1132 -35.94 5.22 -35.50
C GLY A 1132 -36.26 6.59 -34.90
N ASP A 1133 -37.49 7.04 -35.13
CA ASP A 1133 -38.05 8.28 -34.58
C ASP A 1133 -38.89 8.00 -33.34
N TYR A 1134 -38.69 8.80 -32.29
CA TYR A 1134 -39.29 8.60 -30.97
C TYR A 1134 -39.85 9.91 -30.41
N GLN A 1135 -40.76 9.78 -29.45
CA GLN A 1135 -41.28 10.88 -28.63
C GLN A 1135 -41.11 10.53 -27.15
N ALA A 1136 -40.35 11.36 -26.43
CA ALA A 1136 -40.28 11.33 -24.97
C ALA A 1136 -41.28 12.34 -24.39
N SER A 1137 -42.08 11.92 -23.42
CA SER A 1137 -43.15 12.69 -22.78
C SER A 1137 -42.92 12.72 -21.28
N PHE A 1138 -42.64 13.91 -20.74
CA PHE A 1138 -42.34 14.12 -19.32
C PHE A 1138 -43.58 14.64 -18.60
N ARG A 1139 -44.14 13.90 -17.64
CA ARG A 1139 -45.29 14.34 -16.82
C ARG A 1139 -44.77 15.15 -15.63
N LEU A 1140 -45.06 16.46 -15.61
CA LEU A 1140 -44.53 17.43 -14.65
C LEU A 1140 -45.65 18.32 -14.10
N LYS A 1141 -45.60 18.62 -12.79
CA LYS A 1141 -46.47 19.58 -12.10
C LYS A 1141 -45.64 20.73 -11.56
N GLY A 1142 -46.09 21.96 -11.81
CA GLY A 1142 -45.41 23.18 -11.36
C GLY A 1142 -46.20 23.90 -10.27
N LYS A 1143 -45.52 24.37 -9.22
CA LYS A 1143 -46.15 25.07 -8.09
C LYS A 1143 -45.34 26.31 -7.69
N ASP A 1144 -46.02 27.38 -7.29
CA ASP A 1144 -45.41 28.62 -6.76
C ASP A 1144 -44.37 29.29 -7.70
N PHE A 1145 -44.51 29.10 -9.02
CA PHE A 1145 -43.63 29.72 -10.03
C PHE A 1145 -43.87 31.23 -10.18
N GLN A 1146 -42.80 32.00 -10.41
CA GLN A 1146 -42.89 33.42 -10.81
C GLN A 1146 -42.63 33.58 -12.32
N PRO A 1147 -43.42 34.39 -13.04
CA PRO A 1147 -43.29 34.58 -14.50
C PRO A 1147 -41.87 34.94 -14.98
N GLY A 1148 -41.55 34.49 -16.19
CA GLY A 1148 -40.33 34.83 -16.93
C GLY A 1148 -39.08 34.01 -16.58
N ASN A 1149 -39.18 33.02 -15.69
CA ASN A 1149 -38.03 32.23 -15.23
C ASN A 1149 -37.93 30.86 -15.91
N PRO A 1150 -36.72 30.38 -16.27
CA PRO A 1150 -36.51 28.99 -16.66
C PRO A 1150 -36.64 28.09 -15.42
N ILE A 1151 -37.47 27.07 -15.53
CA ILE A 1151 -37.78 26.11 -14.45
C ILE A 1151 -36.96 24.83 -14.64
N ALA A 1152 -37.02 24.24 -15.84
CA ALA A 1152 -36.34 22.98 -16.15
C ALA A 1152 -35.80 22.93 -17.58
N ALA A 1153 -34.78 22.12 -17.82
CA ALA A 1153 -34.39 21.66 -19.13
C ALA A 1153 -34.60 20.16 -19.23
N LEU A 1154 -35.42 19.74 -20.19
CA LEU A 1154 -35.64 18.33 -20.55
C LEU A 1154 -34.65 17.94 -21.63
N GLU A 1155 -33.95 16.82 -21.45
CA GLU A 1155 -32.91 16.36 -22.37
C GLU A 1155 -33.06 14.87 -22.69
N VAL A 1156 -32.74 14.51 -23.94
CA VAL A 1156 -32.52 13.14 -24.39
C VAL A 1156 -31.11 13.06 -24.94
N VAL A 1157 -30.28 12.13 -24.45
CA VAL A 1157 -28.86 12.05 -24.84
C VAL A 1157 -28.38 10.60 -24.95
N ALA A 1158 -27.35 10.38 -25.77
CA ALA A 1158 -26.69 9.09 -25.96
C ALA A 1158 -25.21 9.12 -25.52
N ASN A 1159 -24.56 7.95 -25.60
CA ASN A 1159 -23.12 7.79 -25.37
C ASN A 1159 -22.66 8.24 -23.96
N LYS A 1160 -23.40 7.83 -22.92
CA LYS A 1160 -23.17 8.19 -21.50
C LYS A 1160 -23.05 9.72 -21.31
N GLY A 1161 -24.07 10.44 -21.77
CA GLY A 1161 -24.18 11.89 -21.62
C GLY A 1161 -23.34 12.76 -22.57
N ARG A 1162 -22.61 12.15 -23.52
CA ARG A 1162 -21.69 12.88 -24.42
C ARG A 1162 -22.32 13.39 -25.72
N GLN A 1163 -23.49 12.88 -26.10
CA GLN A 1163 -24.17 13.25 -27.35
C GLN A 1163 -25.60 13.70 -27.04
N LEU A 1164 -25.86 15.01 -27.11
CA LEU A 1164 -27.21 15.57 -26.98
C LEU A 1164 -28.03 15.24 -28.23
N LEU A 1165 -29.17 14.54 -28.07
CA LEU A 1165 -30.07 14.17 -29.16
C LEU A 1165 -31.23 15.18 -29.27
N ALA A 1166 -31.82 15.56 -28.13
CA ALA A 1166 -32.85 16.58 -28.06
C ALA A 1166 -32.79 17.34 -26.72
N ARG A 1167 -33.16 18.62 -26.73
CA ARG A 1167 -33.33 19.44 -25.52
C ARG A 1167 -34.52 20.38 -25.66
N ARG A 1168 -35.26 20.58 -24.58
CA ARG A 1168 -36.32 21.59 -24.44
C ARG A 1168 -36.21 22.31 -23.11
N GLU A 1169 -36.00 23.62 -23.14
CA GLU A 1169 -36.12 24.48 -21.97
C GLU A 1169 -37.60 24.73 -21.66
N LEU A 1170 -37.98 24.67 -20.39
CA LEU A 1170 -39.31 24.97 -19.87
C LEU A 1170 -39.23 26.23 -19.01
N PHE A 1171 -39.96 27.26 -19.41
CA PHE A 1171 -40.20 28.47 -18.63
C PHE A 1171 -41.54 28.36 -17.89
N THR A 1172 -41.78 29.24 -16.91
CA THR A 1172 -43.04 29.30 -16.15
C THR A 1172 -44.28 29.30 -17.05
N GLU A 1173 -44.25 30.02 -18.16
CA GLU A 1173 -45.35 30.16 -19.12
C GLU A 1173 -45.68 28.85 -19.86
N ALA A 1174 -44.81 27.84 -19.81
CA ALA A 1174 -45.07 26.53 -20.40
C ALA A 1174 -46.09 25.70 -19.59
N PHE A 1175 -46.32 26.06 -18.31
CA PHE A 1175 -47.28 25.40 -17.43
C PHE A 1175 -48.62 26.15 -17.48
N THR A 1176 -49.59 25.60 -18.22
CA THR A 1176 -50.93 26.20 -18.39
C THR A 1176 -51.80 26.11 -17.13
N GLN A 1177 -51.56 25.12 -16.27
CA GLN A 1177 -52.26 24.91 -14.99
C GLN A 1177 -51.25 24.64 -13.87
N LEU A 1178 -50.98 25.64 -13.02
CA LEU A 1178 -50.15 25.45 -11.84
C LEU A 1178 -50.90 24.62 -10.80
N GLY A 1179 -50.18 23.73 -10.10
CA GLY A 1179 -50.74 22.79 -9.13
C GLY A 1179 -51.30 21.50 -9.72
N SER A 1180 -51.22 21.27 -11.04
CA SER A 1180 -51.66 20.03 -11.68
C SER A 1180 -50.63 19.49 -12.69
N PHE A 1181 -50.59 18.17 -12.87
CA PHE A 1181 -49.67 17.50 -13.79
C PHE A 1181 -50.01 17.74 -15.27
N GLN A 1182 -48.99 18.09 -16.05
CA GLN A 1182 -49.05 18.37 -17.48
C GLN A 1182 -47.96 17.57 -18.23
N GLU A 1183 -48.20 17.25 -19.49
CA GLU A 1183 -47.32 16.40 -20.31
C GLU A 1183 -46.45 17.25 -21.27
N PHE A 1184 -45.13 17.16 -21.13
CA PHE A 1184 -44.17 17.90 -21.93
C PHE A 1184 -43.44 16.99 -22.91
N ARG A 1185 -43.84 17.07 -24.18
CA ARG A 1185 -43.28 16.22 -25.25
C ARG A 1185 -41.97 16.77 -25.83
N LEU A 1186 -41.06 15.87 -26.16
CA LEU A 1186 -39.73 16.10 -26.72
C LEU A 1186 -39.40 14.99 -27.75
N PRO A 1187 -39.55 15.24 -29.06
CA PRO A 1187 -39.21 14.28 -30.10
C PRO A 1187 -37.69 14.16 -30.29
N PHE A 1188 -37.22 12.97 -30.64
CA PHE A 1188 -35.81 12.69 -30.97
C PHE A 1188 -35.70 11.54 -31.99
N ALA A 1189 -34.56 11.44 -32.66
CA ALA A 1189 -34.29 10.42 -33.68
C ALA A 1189 -32.95 9.73 -33.43
N LEU A 1190 -32.84 8.46 -33.83
CA LEU A 1190 -31.63 7.65 -33.74
C LEU A 1190 -31.24 7.08 -35.12
N ASP A 1191 -29.99 7.31 -35.52
CA ASP A 1191 -29.38 6.78 -36.75
C ASP A 1191 -29.03 5.28 -36.65
N LYS A 1192 -28.83 4.79 -35.43
CA LYS A 1192 -28.45 3.42 -35.09
C LYS A 1192 -28.86 3.08 -33.66
N THR A 1193 -28.94 1.78 -33.35
CA THR A 1193 -29.16 1.31 -31.98
C THR A 1193 -28.17 1.94 -31.00
N SER A 1194 -28.68 2.59 -29.97
CA SER A 1194 -27.88 3.42 -29.05
C SER A 1194 -28.43 3.34 -27.63
N LYS A 1195 -27.54 3.33 -26.62
CA LYS A 1195 -27.91 3.43 -25.19
C LYS A 1195 -28.21 4.91 -24.85
N VAL A 1196 -29.47 5.22 -24.53
CA VAL A 1196 -30.06 6.57 -24.38
C VAL A 1196 -30.51 6.82 -22.93
N GLU A 1197 -30.18 7.99 -22.38
CA GLU A 1197 -30.72 8.49 -21.11
C GLU A 1197 -31.63 9.72 -21.35
N PHE A 1198 -32.66 9.83 -20.52
CA PHE A 1198 -33.58 10.97 -20.43
C PHE A 1198 -33.24 11.72 -19.13
N ARG A 1199 -33.26 13.05 -19.17
CA ARG A 1199 -32.84 13.87 -18.01
C ARG A 1199 -33.75 15.08 -17.84
N THR A 1200 -34.04 15.40 -16.58
CA THR A 1200 -34.70 16.65 -16.18
C THR A 1200 -33.72 17.46 -15.34
N TYR A 1201 -33.14 18.53 -15.89
CA TYR A 1201 -32.32 19.47 -15.13
C TYR A 1201 -33.20 20.58 -14.56
N PHE A 1202 -33.26 20.73 -13.24
CA PHE A 1202 -34.04 21.77 -12.56
C PHE A 1202 -33.15 22.97 -12.21
N HIS A 1203 -33.61 24.17 -12.56
CA HIS A 1203 -32.83 25.41 -12.47
C HIS A 1203 -32.89 26.07 -11.08
N GLY A 1204 -33.82 25.64 -10.22
CA GLY A 1204 -34.03 26.23 -8.90
C GLY A 1204 -35.05 27.37 -8.91
N ARG A 1205 -34.90 28.30 -7.95
CA ARG A 1205 -35.86 29.38 -7.65
C ARG A 1205 -36.34 30.16 -8.88
N PRO A 1206 -37.62 30.60 -8.91
CA PRO A 1206 -38.62 30.49 -7.83
C PRO A 1206 -39.73 29.46 -8.12
N GLY A 1207 -40.02 28.62 -7.13
CA GLY A 1207 -41.12 27.65 -7.12
C GLY A 1207 -40.70 26.19 -7.29
N ASP A 1208 -41.62 25.27 -7.00
CA ASP A 1208 -41.39 23.84 -6.84
C ASP A 1208 -41.80 23.07 -8.12
N LEU A 1209 -40.94 22.16 -8.59
CA LEU A 1209 -41.20 21.29 -9.73
C LEU A 1209 -41.37 19.84 -9.25
N PHE A 1210 -42.54 19.28 -9.51
CA PHE A 1210 -42.90 17.89 -9.26
C PHE A 1210 -42.77 17.13 -10.58
N MET A 1211 -42.16 15.96 -10.54
CA MET A 1211 -42.07 15.04 -11.67
C MET A 1211 -42.72 13.72 -11.26
N ASP A 1212 -43.44 13.13 -12.21
CA ASP A 1212 -44.11 11.83 -12.07
C ASP A 1212 -43.37 10.80 -12.92
N ASN A 1213 -43.41 10.96 -14.25
CA ASN A 1213 -42.85 9.95 -15.15
C ASN A 1213 -42.33 10.48 -16.49
N ILE A 1214 -41.58 9.61 -17.18
CA ILE A 1214 -41.12 9.77 -18.56
C ILE A 1214 -41.70 8.62 -19.37
N THR A 1215 -42.62 8.92 -20.29
CA THR A 1215 -43.10 7.96 -21.30
C THR A 1215 -42.30 8.09 -22.58
N VAL A 1216 -41.93 6.99 -23.24
CA VAL A 1216 -41.22 6.95 -24.52
C VAL A 1216 -42.02 6.09 -25.50
N GLU A 1217 -42.38 6.67 -26.64
CA GLU A 1217 -43.16 6.04 -27.71
C GLU A 1217 -42.39 6.09 -29.04
N GLN A 1218 -42.43 5.02 -29.84
CA GLN A 1218 -41.88 5.03 -31.20
C GLN A 1218 -42.92 5.57 -32.19
N ASN A 1219 -42.55 6.58 -32.97
CA ASN A 1219 -43.47 7.22 -33.93
C ASN A 1219 -43.65 6.36 -35.18
N LEU A 1220 -44.59 5.41 -35.12
CA LEU A 1220 -44.98 4.55 -36.25
C LEU A 1220 -45.85 5.29 -37.29
N LEU A 1221 -45.32 6.35 -37.90
CA LEU A 1221 -45.99 7.09 -38.98
C LEU A 1221 -45.16 7.19 -40.27
N ILE A 1222 -45.57 6.35 -41.22
CA ILE A 1222 -45.42 6.49 -42.68
C ILE A 1222 -44.01 6.27 -43.28
N PHE A 1223 -43.69 5.00 -43.54
CA PHE A 1223 -43.13 4.61 -44.83
C PHE A 1223 -44.00 3.55 -45.53
N LYS A 1224 -45.27 3.91 -45.80
CA LYS A 1224 -46.07 3.25 -46.83
C LYS A 1224 -45.57 3.73 -48.21
N LYS A 1225 -44.34 3.32 -48.57
CA LYS A 1225 -43.71 3.70 -49.83
C LYS A 1225 -44.48 3.03 -50.96
N LEU A 1226 -44.97 3.82 -51.91
CA LEU A 1226 -45.78 3.31 -53.02
C LEU A 1226 -45.04 2.19 -53.76
N GLU A 1227 -45.78 1.14 -54.12
CA GLU A 1227 -45.39 0.29 -55.23
C GLU A 1227 -45.35 1.14 -56.50
N VAL A 1228 -44.14 1.42 -56.97
CA VAL A 1228 -43.89 1.77 -58.37
C VAL A 1228 -42.95 0.69 -58.89
N PRO A 1229 -43.43 -0.29 -59.67
CA PRO A 1229 -42.55 -1.14 -60.44
C PRO A 1229 -41.93 -0.31 -61.57
N ILE A 1230 -40.70 -0.63 -61.97
CA ILE A 1230 -40.26 -0.83 -63.37
C ILE A 1230 -38.72 -0.92 -63.43
N GLN A 1231 -38.29 -2.10 -63.87
CA GLN A 1231 -37.15 -2.45 -64.74
C GLN A 1231 -35.87 -1.58 -64.75
N VAL A 1232 -34.77 -2.21 -64.33
CA VAL A 1232 -33.53 -2.47 -65.10
C VAL A 1232 -33.18 -1.48 -66.24
N GLU A 1233 -32.08 -0.75 -66.04
CA GLU A 1233 -30.81 -1.00 -66.75
C GLU A 1233 -29.63 -0.90 -65.78
#